data_AF-A0ABD2QFQ9-F1
#
_entry.id   AF-A0ABD2QFQ9-F1
#
_cell.length_a   1.000
_cell.length_b   1.000
_cell.length_c   1.000
_cell.angle_alpha   90.00
_cell.angle_beta   90.00
_cell.angle_gamma   90.00
#
_symmetry.space_group_name_H-M   'P 1'
#
loop_
_entity.id
_entity.type
_entity.pdbx_description
1 polymer ?
#
loop_
_entity_poly.entity_id
_entity_poly.type
_entity_poly.pdbx_seq_one_letter_code
_entity_poly.pdbx_strand_id
1 'polypeptide(L)'
;MRLISVILLSFCLFFQLEALPLLGSTAPCSTECSRKLFFLLTLSLLPTEKKDIINFEPGKTYVYTFKIATSNFGPDGDKEGQVLKASGKAEISAVSACEMSIRLKEVKLDDGSGKEHSTFKENLENGFTQFGYDNGVVTGFCPNFRETKISRNIKAAIISHLQISSRSLEKSQFISEKDVSGNCVVQYQPREETPKFVIFTKTKTLDGCSKRVKQMHRGARPMSSLPTIGKKFSALSSEQKCEVKLVKTGVPVTATCEETIVVSEAHWTNAEDRLSVRTISSVEHESERPNGPEQMTMPASQMMHQELFFDHQSDKPMYGQKLDKAYLDEIAKSKPSERMKLFQQLVNRVGGIEDVATVASSLDNVQQKQLFVDALVMAQSEPGMLWLLSDQGTKFVESDPYFHKAFRNIKSVTLKMVEVLPAFLDKMSNSEAALSVGALVNQYCMENSRCAEKESVQAVVSKLFAKIPSGCKAEKVQEVANALLAIGNLGLALSAQEVAKLKTCFMDKNQRQILATYALDALRFVTCSSQKDISVNMLDTSYPALTRIGLFHARLKCLNYDNKDELVKLIYQVKEETNSQFANFVINKLYNVLQNGDAKKPGLNSVLAALPDIRNIIYTYYMGRMMPVHQGSACYKNKMFSNQVSRVFSTHVVFGTFSPLPSFVSINMAKESLEENIDLLEIGMYSEHLPVLEKFFGISRPLPENKKPKTNILSVYVKSNGYAIMNAAEIDIVELPVRILNRLKQLKDRAVEYQPYHIHVPTVGGFGLDYKCSTRLLSNFENLQ
;
A
#
# COMPACT_ATOMS: atom_id res chain seq x y z
N MET A 1 -58.10 4.27 -23.52
CA MET A 1 -57.76 5.69 -23.25
C MET A 1 -57.33 5.95 -21.81
N ARG A 2 -58.07 5.56 -20.76
CA ARG A 2 -57.69 5.83 -19.36
C ARG A 2 -56.34 5.24 -18.89
N LEU A 3 -55.94 4.09 -19.42
CA LEU A 3 -54.64 3.46 -19.06
C LEU A 3 -53.43 4.23 -19.65
N ILE A 4 -53.60 4.78 -20.86
CA ILE A 4 -52.57 5.58 -21.55
C ILE A 4 -52.41 6.94 -20.86
N SER A 5 -53.49 7.53 -20.37
CA SER A 5 -53.46 8.77 -19.58
C SER A 5 -52.74 8.62 -18.23
N VAL A 6 -52.85 7.45 -17.58
CA VAL A 6 -52.14 7.18 -16.31
C VAL A 6 -50.65 6.91 -16.54
N ILE A 7 -50.30 6.21 -17.63
CA ILE A 7 -48.89 5.97 -18.00
C ILE A 7 -48.20 7.28 -18.43
N LEU A 8 -48.89 8.16 -19.16
CA LEU A 8 -48.37 9.47 -19.55
C LEU A 8 -48.22 10.43 -18.35
N LEU A 9 -49.12 10.38 -17.36
CA LEU A 9 -48.96 11.14 -16.12
C LEU A 9 -47.78 10.65 -15.29
N SER A 10 -47.58 9.32 -15.17
CA SER A 10 -46.41 8.75 -14.50
C SER A 10 -45.11 9.07 -15.22
N PHE A 11 -45.09 9.07 -16.56
CA PHE A 11 -43.91 9.46 -17.35
C PHE A 11 -43.61 10.97 -17.24
N CYS A 12 -44.62 11.83 -17.16
CA CYS A 12 -44.42 13.28 -16.95
C CYS A 12 -43.91 13.60 -15.54
N LEU A 13 -44.38 12.88 -14.52
CA LEU A 13 -43.88 13.01 -13.14
C LEU A 13 -42.45 12.48 -12.99
N PHE A 14 -42.07 11.44 -13.74
CA PHE A 14 -40.71 10.90 -13.74
C PHE A 14 -39.70 11.88 -14.37
N PHE A 15 -40.08 12.56 -15.47
CA PHE A 15 -39.20 13.51 -16.15
C PHE A 15 -39.08 14.89 -15.48
N GLN A 16 -40.05 15.30 -14.65
CA GLN A 16 -39.92 16.55 -13.88
C GLN A 16 -39.00 16.44 -12.66
N LEU A 17 -38.58 15.23 -12.27
CA LEU A 17 -37.68 15.01 -11.12
C LEU A 17 -36.19 14.97 -11.48
N GLU A 18 -35.82 14.85 -12.76
CA GLU A 18 -34.42 14.84 -13.23
C GLU A 18 -33.92 16.22 -13.72
N ALA A 19 -34.75 17.26 -13.67
CA ALA A 19 -34.38 18.62 -14.07
C ALA A 19 -34.24 19.57 -12.86
N LEU A 20 -33.29 19.30 -11.96
CA LEU A 20 -32.70 20.35 -11.10
C LEU A 20 -31.16 20.21 -11.09
N PRO A 21 -30.42 21.28 -11.36
CA PRO A 21 -28.98 21.21 -11.56
C PRO A 21 -28.22 20.98 -10.26
N LEU A 22 -27.06 20.36 -10.43
CA LEU A 22 -25.90 20.31 -9.53
C LEU A 22 -25.69 21.63 -8.77
N LEU A 23 -26.19 21.72 -7.55
CA LEU A 23 -25.81 22.69 -6.53
C LEU A 23 -25.52 21.91 -5.24
N GLY A 24 -24.40 22.22 -4.60
CA GLY A 24 -23.86 21.50 -3.45
C GLY A 24 -24.87 21.27 -2.34
N SER A 25 -24.77 20.11 -1.69
CA SER A 25 -25.67 19.62 -0.65
C SER A 25 -25.83 20.60 0.52
N THR A 26 -27.00 21.22 0.64
CA THR A 26 -27.47 21.90 1.86
C THR A 26 -28.85 21.37 2.27
N ALA A 27 -29.10 20.07 2.07
CA ALA A 27 -30.34 19.46 2.51
C ALA A 27 -30.22 19.12 4.02
N PRO A 28 -31.11 19.64 4.90
CA PRO A 28 -31.07 19.34 6.33
C PRO A 28 -31.29 17.84 6.59
N CYS A 29 -30.79 17.32 7.71
CA CYS A 29 -30.92 15.90 8.11
C CYS A 29 -32.37 15.35 8.02
N SER A 30 -33.38 16.23 8.01
CA SER A 30 -34.80 15.90 7.83
C SER A 30 -35.21 15.46 6.40
N THR A 31 -34.48 15.87 5.36
CA THR A 31 -34.88 15.64 3.95
C THR A 31 -34.73 14.20 3.46
N GLU A 32 -33.82 13.40 4.05
CA GLU A 32 -33.70 11.98 3.74
C GLU A 32 -34.86 11.13 4.30
N CYS A 33 -35.52 11.56 5.39
CA CYS A 33 -36.70 10.85 5.91
C CYS A 33 -37.96 11.13 5.06
N SER A 34 -38.17 12.39 4.61
CA SER A 34 -39.37 12.77 3.86
C SER A 34 -39.50 12.08 2.50
N ARG A 35 -38.39 11.75 1.83
CA ARG A 35 -38.40 11.04 0.54
C ARG A 35 -38.91 9.59 0.63
N LYS A 36 -38.67 8.89 1.75
CA LYS A 36 -39.16 7.51 1.95
C LYS A 36 -40.62 7.44 2.37
N LEU A 37 -41.08 8.40 3.19
CA LEU A 37 -42.48 8.44 3.62
C LEU A 37 -43.45 8.61 2.44
N PHE A 38 -43.04 9.38 1.42
CA PHE A 38 -43.80 9.57 0.19
C PHE A 38 -43.77 8.34 -0.74
N PHE A 39 -42.66 7.60 -0.76
CA PHE A 39 -42.53 6.37 -1.57
C PHE A 39 -43.31 5.19 -0.97
N LEU A 40 -43.35 5.05 0.35
CA LEU A 40 -44.08 3.99 1.06
C LEU A 40 -45.60 4.10 0.91
N LEU A 41 -46.15 5.31 0.72
CA LEU A 41 -47.56 5.51 0.39
C LEU A 41 -47.96 4.97 -1.00
N THR A 42 -47.00 4.62 -1.85
CA THR A 42 -47.26 4.13 -3.22
C THR A 42 -47.00 2.63 -3.43
N LEU A 43 -46.46 1.91 -2.44
CA LEU A 43 -46.10 0.49 -2.55
C LEU A 43 -46.59 -0.35 -1.35
N SER A 44 -47.89 -0.35 -1.07
CA SER A 44 -48.51 -1.19 -0.03
C SER A 44 -49.08 -2.50 -0.58
N LEU A 45 -48.31 -3.28 -1.35
CA LEU A 45 -48.75 -4.59 -1.90
C LEU A 45 -47.63 -5.66 -1.94
N LEU A 46 -46.80 -5.77 -0.91
CA LEU A 46 -45.97 -6.97 -0.68
C LEU A 46 -46.02 -7.37 0.81
N PRO A 47 -46.10 -8.67 1.13
CA PRO A 47 -46.05 -9.13 2.51
C PRO A 47 -44.62 -8.94 3.05
N THR A 48 -44.41 -7.91 3.85
CA THR A 48 -43.16 -7.71 4.58
C THR A 48 -43.18 -8.57 5.84
N GLU A 49 -42.10 -9.33 6.08
CA GLU A 49 -41.83 -9.95 7.39
C GLU A 49 -42.05 -8.90 8.49
N LYS A 50 -42.80 -9.28 9.53
CA LYS A 50 -43.21 -8.40 10.62
C LYS A 50 -41.96 -7.97 11.40
N LYS A 51 -41.39 -6.82 11.06
CA LYS A 51 -40.29 -6.20 11.80
C LYS A 51 -40.87 -5.39 12.95
N ASP A 52 -40.41 -5.67 14.17
CA ASP A 52 -40.69 -4.84 15.33
C ASP A 52 -40.23 -3.39 15.08
N ILE A 53 -41.07 -2.41 15.41
CA ILE A 53 -40.74 -0.98 15.23
C ILE A 53 -39.76 -0.58 16.32
N ILE A 54 -38.54 -0.25 15.92
CA ILE A 54 -37.46 0.21 16.82
C ILE A 54 -37.30 1.71 16.62
N ASN A 55 -38.03 2.53 17.38
CA ASN A 55 -37.98 3.99 17.28
C ASN A 55 -38.06 4.64 18.67
N PHE A 56 -37.47 5.82 18.79
CA PHE A 56 -37.67 6.69 19.96
C PHE A 56 -39.04 7.35 19.87
N GLU A 57 -39.75 7.46 21.00
CA GLU A 57 -41.06 8.10 21.03
C GLU A 57 -40.92 9.63 20.98
N PRO A 58 -41.58 10.31 20.02
CA PRO A 58 -41.53 11.77 19.92
C PRO A 58 -41.93 12.47 21.23
N GLY A 59 -41.22 13.54 21.57
CA GLY A 59 -41.51 14.31 22.79
C GLY A 59 -40.88 13.74 24.06
N LYS A 60 -40.11 12.64 23.98
CA LYS A 60 -39.35 12.08 25.09
C LYS A 60 -37.84 12.29 24.94
N THR A 61 -37.19 12.45 26.09
CA THR A 61 -35.73 12.42 26.26
C THR A 61 -35.36 11.14 27.02
N TYR A 62 -34.49 10.34 26.40
CA TYR A 62 -33.94 9.11 26.94
C TYR A 62 -32.55 9.40 27.49
N VAL A 63 -32.31 9.06 28.75
CA VAL A 63 -31.02 9.25 29.42
C VAL A 63 -30.29 7.92 29.49
N TYR A 64 -29.12 7.88 28.87
CA TYR A 64 -28.24 6.72 28.88
C TYR A 64 -26.97 7.03 29.65
N THR A 65 -26.54 6.11 30.52
CA THR A 65 -25.18 6.12 31.05
C THR A 65 -24.27 5.44 30.02
N PHE A 66 -23.18 6.10 29.63
CA PHE A 66 -22.15 5.50 28.79
C PHE A 66 -20.84 5.31 29.58
N LYS A 67 -20.13 4.23 29.29
CA LYS A 67 -18.80 3.92 29.84
C LYS A 67 -17.91 3.40 28.72
N ILE A 68 -16.65 3.84 28.70
CA ILE A 68 -15.64 3.41 27.74
C ILE A 68 -14.37 3.16 28.53
N ALA A 69 -13.73 2.01 28.33
CA ALA A 69 -12.46 1.66 28.91
C ALA A 69 -11.58 1.06 27.82
N THR A 70 -10.44 1.69 27.54
CA THR A 70 -9.43 1.19 26.60
C THR A 70 -8.18 0.81 27.35
N SER A 71 -7.76 -0.44 27.20
CA SER A 71 -6.59 -1.01 27.86
C SER A 71 -5.63 -1.55 26.81
N ASN A 72 -4.33 -1.28 27.00
CA ASN A 72 -3.26 -1.84 26.19
C ASN A 72 -2.66 -3.06 26.89
N PHE A 73 -2.49 -4.15 26.16
CA PHE A 73 -1.85 -5.36 26.65
C PHE A 73 -0.53 -5.53 25.90
N GLY A 74 0.53 -5.57 26.69
CA GLY A 74 1.86 -5.79 26.18
C GLY A 74 2.12 -7.24 25.78
N PRO A 75 3.35 -7.49 25.31
CA PRO A 75 3.90 -8.80 24.98
C PRO A 75 3.52 -9.90 26.02
N ASP A 76 3.63 -9.59 27.32
CA ASP A 76 3.40 -10.55 28.42
C ASP A 76 1.93 -10.96 28.67
N GLY A 77 0.94 -10.42 27.93
CA GLY A 77 -0.48 -10.82 27.97
C GLY A 77 -1.28 -10.52 29.25
N ASP A 78 -0.63 -10.53 30.42
CA ASP A 78 -1.28 -10.52 31.74
C ASP A 78 -1.20 -9.18 32.47
N LYS A 79 -0.31 -8.27 32.03
CA LYS A 79 -0.18 -6.94 32.64
C LYS A 79 -0.99 -5.93 31.83
N GLU A 80 -2.16 -5.59 32.37
CA GLU A 80 -2.94 -4.45 31.91
C GLU A 80 -2.06 -3.19 31.98
N GLY A 81 -1.80 -2.60 30.81
CA GLY A 81 -1.00 -1.38 30.68
C GLY A 81 -1.80 -0.14 31.07
N GLN A 82 -1.52 0.99 30.42
CA GLN A 82 -2.29 2.21 30.64
C GLN A 82 -3.76 1.98 30.25
N VAL A 83 -4.67 2.32 31.16
CA VAL A 83 -6.11 2.26 30.96
C VAL A 83 -6.66 3.67 30.86
N LEU A 84 -7.33 3.99 29.76
CA LEU A 84 -8.09 5.22 29.60
C LEU A 84 -9.57 4.92 29.82
N LYS A 85 -10.21 5.61 30.77
CA LYS A 85 -11.63 5.44 31.08
C LYS A 85 -12.38 6.74 30.86
N ALA A 86 -13.47 6.68 30.11
CA ALA A 86 -14.42 7.78 29.96
C ALA A 86 -15.82 7.33 30.36
N SER A 87 -16.57 8.19 31.04
CA SER A 87 -17.96 7.90 31.40
C SER A 87 -18.79 9.18 31.47
N GLY A 88 -20.10 9.05 31.37
CA GLY A 88 -21.02 10.17 31.52
C GLY A 88 -22.44 9.78 31.13
N LYS A 89 -23.27 10.80 30.92
CA LYS A 89 -24.66 10.65 30.48
C LYS A 89 -24.82 11.16 29.05
N ALA A 90 -25.50 10.39 28.22
CA ALA A 90 -25.97 10.77 26.90
C ALA A 90 -27.48 10.98 26.96
N GLU A 91 -27.93 12.21 26.73
CA GLU A 91 -29.35 12.54 26.62
C GLU A 91 -29.74 12.55 25.15
N ILE A 92 -30.64 11.65 24.75
CA ILE A 92 -31.18 11.54 23.40
C ILE A 92 -32.63 12.04 23.41
N SER A 93 -32.89 13.18 22.78
CA SER A 93 -34.22 13.77 22.69
C SER A 93 -34.84 13.47 21.34
N ALA A 94 -36.05 12.92 21.33
CA ALA A 94 -36.82 12.70 20.12
C ALA A 94 -37.57 13.97 19.75
N VAL A 95 -37.01 14.72 18.80
CA VAL A 95 -37.56 15.99 18.30
C VAL A 95 -38.79 15.72 17.42
N SER A 96 -38.72 14.69 16.58
CA SER A 96 -39.83 14.20 15.76
C SER A 96 -39.74 12.67 15.61
N ALA A 97 -40.62 12.07 14.80
CA ALA A 97 -40.63 10.63 14.55
C ALA A 97 -39.32 10.09 13.91
N CYS A 98 -38.61 10.91 13.13
CA CYS A 98 -37.32 10.51 12.53
C CYS A 98 -36.12 11.32 13.02
N GLU A 99 -36.34 12.40 13.77
CA GLU A 99 -35.28 13.37 14.12
C GLU A 99 -34.98 13.30 15.61
N MET A 100 -33.72 13.02 15.90
CA MET A 100 -33.19 12.86 17.24
C MET A 100 -32.06 13.86 17.48
N SER A 101 -31.86 14.26 18.72
CA SER A 101 -30.70 15.07 19.13
C SER A 101 -29.99 14.42 20.30
N ILE A 102 -28.65 14.30 20.24
CA ILE A 102 -27.81 13.80 21.33
C ILE A 102 -26.97 14.92 21.95
N ARG A 103 -26.90 14.95 23.28
CA ARG A 103 -25.92 15.73 24.04
C ARG A 103 -25.29 14.89 25.13
N LEU A 104 -24.08 15.25 25.54
CA LEU A 104 -23.39 14.62 26.65
C LEU A 104 -23.45 15.53 27.89
N LYS A 105 -23.51 14.91 29.07
CA LYS A 105 -23.48 15.56 30.38
C LYS A 105 -22.71 14.71 31.37
N GLU A 106 -22.25 15.33 32.45
CA GLU A 106 -21.56 14.65 33.56
C GLU A 106 -20.37 13.80 33.09
N VAL A 107 -19.65 14.29 32.06
CA VAL A 107 -18.53 13.57 31.46
C VAL A 107 -17.34 13.57 32.40
N LYS A 108 -16.76 12.40 32.62
CA LYS A 108 -15.57 12.14 33.42
C LYS A 108 -14.55 11.38 32.59
N LEU A 109 -13.30 11.83 32.63
CA LEU A 109 -12.15 11.15 32.05
C LEU A 109 -11.19 10.78 33.17
N ASP A 110 -10.76 9.54 33.18
CA ASP A 110 -9.70 9.01 34.05
C ASP A 110 -8.64 8.36 33.16
N ASP A 111 -7.46 8.98 33.11
CA ASP A 111 -6.29 8.51 32.35
C ASP A 111 -5.19 7.93 33.27
N GLY A 112 -5.52 7.71 34.55
CA GLY A 112 -4.58 7.26 35.58
C GLY A 112 -3.63 8.34 36.10
N SER A 113 -3.69 9.59 35.60
CA SER A 113 -2.82 10.68 36.04
C SER A 113 -3.30 11.39 37.32
N GLY A 114 -4.54 11.13 37.74
CA GLY A 114 -5.19 11.83 38.86
C GLY A 114 -5.48 13.32 38.59
N LYS A 115 -5.27 13.81 37.36
CA LYS A 115 -5.56 15.20 36.97
C LYS A 115 -7.00 15.34 36.52
N GLU A 116 -7.61 16.48 36.84
CA GLU A 116 -8.92 16.85 36.32
C GLU A 116 -8.79 17.41 34.89
N HIS A 117 -9.56 16.85 33.96
CA HIS A 117 -9.52 17.21 32.54
C HIS A 117 -10.67 18.14 32.16
N SER A 118 -10.70 19.35 32.73
CA SER A 118 -11.81 20.31 32.57
C SER A 118 -12.07 20.70 31.12
N THR A 119 -11.03 20.97 30.33
CA THR A 119 -11.14 21.30 28.89
C THR A 119 -11.70 20.12 28.08
N PHE A 120 -11.34 18.87 28.43
CA PHE A 120 -11.86 17.68 27.76
C PHE A 120 -13.36 17.52 28.02
N LYS A 121 -13.78 17.70 29.28
CA LYS A 121 -15.18 17.72 29.68
C LYS A 121 -15.96 18.80 28.92
N GLU A 122 -15.47 20.04 28.94
CA GLU A 122 -16.11 21.16 28.24
C GLU A 122 -16.28 20.87 26.74
N ASN A 123 -15.24 20.35 26.08
CA ASN A 123 -15.29 20.01 24.66
C ASN A 123 -16.34 18.92 24.31
N LEU A 124 -16.60 17.98 25.21
CA LEU A 124 -17.56 16.89 25.02
C LEU A 124 -19.00 17.28 25.36
N GLU A 125 -19.16 18.07 26.42
CA GLU A 125 -20.46 18.57 26.88
C GLU A 125 -20.97 19.77 26.07
N ASN A 126 -20.07 20.45 25.34
CA ASN A 126 -20.45 21.55 24.46
C ASN A 126 -21.16 21.04 23.20
N GLY A 127 -22.24 21.73 22.84
CA GLY A 127 -23.05 21.45 21.66
C GLY A 127 -23.92 20.20 21.76
N PHE A 128 -24.79 20.06 20.77
CA PHE A 128 -25.60 18.86 20.54
C PHE A 128 -25.50 18.49 19.06
N THR A 129 -25.67 17.20 18.78
CA THR A 129 -25.64 16.66 17.42
C THR A 129 -27.03 16.16 17.06
N GLN A 130 -27.53 16.51 15.88
CA GLN A 130 -28.77 15.94 15.36
C GLN A 130 -28.47 14.72 14.49
N PHE A 131 -29.35 13.73 14.50
CA PHE A 131 -29.25 12.55 13.66
C PHE A 131 -30.64 12.03 13.27
N GLY A 132 -30.70 11.43 12.08
CA GLY A 132 -31.88 10.73 11.61
C GLY A 132 -31.90 9.31 12.15
N TYR A 133 -33.03 8.84 12.69
CA TYR A 133 -33.21 7.46 13.16
C TYR A 133 -34.55 6.93 12.66
N ASP A 134 -34.50 5.87 11.86
CA ASP A 134 -35.67 5.22 11.28
C ASP A 134 -35.58 3.71 11.43
N ASN A 135 -36.46 3.16 12.27
CA ASN A 135 -36.64 1.74 12.51
C ASN A 135 -35.34 0.98 12.78
N GLY A 136 -34.57 1.50 13.74
CA GLY A 136 -33.29 0.96 14.15
C GLY A 136 -32.09 1.44 13.34
N VAL A 137 -32.27 2.16 12.22
CA VAL A 137 -31.20 2.56 11.31
C VAL A 137 -30.95 4.06 11.38
N VAL A 138 -29.67 4.46 11.48
CA VAL A 138 -29.28 5.87 11.40
C VAL A 138 -29.22 6.26 9.92
N THR A 139 -29.99 7.28 9.55
CA THR A 139 -30.09 7.72 8.15
C THR A 139 -29.16 8.88 7.83
N GLY A 140 -28.84 9.72 8.80
CA GLY A 140 -27.89 10.82 8.64
C GLY A 140 -27.35 11.34 9.97
N PHE A 141 -26.16 11.95 9.95
CA PHE A 141 -25.48 12.50 11.12
C PHE A 141 -25.13 13.98 10.86
N CYS A 142 -25.65 14.88 11.70
CA CYS A 142 -25.54 16.33 11.54
C CYS A 142 -25.05 16.99 12.84
N PRO A 143 -23.75 16.88 13.14
CA PRO A 143 -23.12 17.62 14.23
C PRO A 143 -23.15 19.13 13.99
N ASN A 144 -23.07 19.89 15.07
CA ASN A 144 -22.87 21.33 15.02
C ASN A 144 -21.44 21.64 14.57
N PHE A 145 -21.28 22.61 13.67
CA PHE A 145 -19.98 23.00 13.13
C PHE A 145 -18.94 23.43 14.18
N ARG A 146 -19.39 23.86 15.37
CA ARG A 146 -18.54 24.24 16.50
C ARG A 146 -18.08 23.05 17.35
N GLU A 147 -18.68 21.88 17.19
CA GLU A 147 -18.28 20.69 17.95
C GLU A 147 -16.89 20.22 17.54
N THR A 148 -16.08 19.89 18.54
CA THR A 148 -14.78 19.27 18.31
C THR A 148 -14.95 17.88 17.69
N LYS A 149 -13.99 17.45 16.87
CA LYS A 149 -14.00 16.12 16.25
C LYS A 149 -14.13 14.98 17.27
N ILE A 150 -13.44 15.10 18.41
CA ILE A 150 -13.49 14.12 19.49
C ILE A 150 -14.94 14.00 20.03
N SER A 151 -15.60 15.14 20.25
CA SER A 151 -17.00 15.15 20.69
C SER A 151 -17.93 14.46 19.70
N ARG A 152 -17.77 14.78 18.42
CA ARG A 152 -18.54 14.15 17.33
C ARG A 152 -18.32 12.64 17.27
N ASN A 153 -17.08 12.17 17.39
CA ASN A 153 -16.75 10.74 17.31
C ASN A 153 -17.29 9.96 18.51
N ILE A 154 -17.25 10.50 19.73
CA ILE A 154 -17.88 9.85 20.90
C ILE A 154 -19.40 9.79 20.74
N LYS A 155 -20.04 10.88 20.30
CA LYS A 155 -21.50 10.89 20.02
C LYS A 155 -21.86 9.88 18.92
N ALA A 156 -21.08 9.81 17.84
CA ALA A 156 -21.26 8.83 16.77
C ALA A 156 -21.09 7.38 17.25
N ALA A 157 -20.13 7.12 18.15
CA ALA A 157 -19.94 5.80 18.75
C ALA A 157 -21.13 5.38 19.60
N ILE A 158 -21.67 6.26 20.45
CA ILE A 158 -22.87 5.99 21.25
C ILE A 158 -24.07 5.70 20.35
N ILE A 159 -24.29 6.53 19.31
CA ILE A 159 -25.36 6.30 18.33
C ILE A 159 -25.17 4.94 17.62
N SER A 160 -23.95 4.57 17.23
CA SER A 160 -23.65 3.27 16.62
C SER A 160 -24.03 2.09 17.53
N HIS A 161 -23.79 2.19 18.84
CA HIS A 161 -24.19 1.15 19.81
C HIS A 161 -25.72 0.97 19.87
N LEU A 162 -26.48 2.04 19.62
CA LEU A 162 -27.94 2.02 19.60
C LEU A 162 -28.55 1.66 18.24
N GLN A 163 -27.71 1.49 17.20
CA GLN A 163 -28.17 1.13 15.86
C GLN A 163 -28.45 -0.38 15.74
N ILE A 164 -29.63 -0.72 15.22
CA ILE A 164 -30.12 -2.07 14.96
C ILE A 164 -30.59 -2.16 13.50
N SER A 165 -29.65 -2.46 12.60
CA SER A 165 -29.95 -2.57 11.16
C SER A 165 -30.68 -3.85 10.78
N SER A 166 -30.73 -4.83 11.69
CA SER A 166 -31.32 -6.15 11.46
C SER A 166 -32.75 -6.09 10.92
N ARG A 167 -33.08 -6.98 9.98
CA ARG A 167 -34.44 -7.10 9.43
C ARG A 167 -35.34 -8.03 10.26
N SER A 168 -34.72 -8.93 11.04
CA SER A 168 -35.37 -9.92 11.88
C SER A 168 -34.53 -10.14 13.13
N LEU A 169 -35.18 -10.18 14.29
CA LEU A 169 -34.51 -10.42 15.58
C LEU A 169 -34.57 -11.88 16.02
N GLU A 170 -35.25 -12.73 15.24
CA GLU A 170 -35.45 -14.16 15.53
C GLU A 170 -34.43 -15.05 14.83
N LYS A 171 -33.85 -14.57 13.72
CA LYS A 171 -32.92 -15.35 12.88
C LYS A 171 -31.54 -14.70 12.82
N SER A 172 -30.52 -15.56 12.79
CA SER A 172 -29.16 -15.15 12.49
C SER A 172 -29.09 -14.58 11.08
N GLN A 173 -28.47 -13.42 10.90
CA GLN A 173 -28.34 -12.79 9.59
C GLN A 173 -27.04 -11.99 9.46
N PHE A 174 -26.54 -11.91 8.22
CA PHE A 174 -25.45 -11.02 7.85
C PHE A 174 -26.01 -9.82 7.10
N ILE A 175 -25.63 -8.61 7.54
CA ILE A 175 -26.10 -7.36 6.93
C ILE A 175 -24.94 -6.37 6.79
N SER A 176 -24.99 -5.54 5.75
CA SER A 176 -24.07 -4.40 5.61
C SER A 176 -24.58 -3.25 6.47
N GLU A 177 -23.78 -2.80 7.43
CA GLU A 177 -24.09 -1.70 8.34
C GLU A 177 -23.11 -0.55 8.12
N LYS A 178 -23.64 0.68 8.07
CA LYS A 178 -22.84 1.91 8.09
C LYS A 178 -22.86 2.49 9.50
N ASP A 179 -21.70 2.67 10.10
CA ASP A 179 -21.59 3.21 11.45
C ASP A 179 -20.18 3.80 11.70
N VAL A 180 -19.87 4.13 12.96
CA VAL A 180 -18.58 4.76 13.31
C VAL A 180 -17.37 3.97 12.80
N SER A 181 -17.49 2.65 12.64
CA SER A 181 -16.45 1.76 12.12
C SER A 181 -16.32 1.76 10.58
N GLY A 182 -17.15 2.50 9.85
CA GLY A 182 -17.18 2.54 8.39
C GLY A 182 -18.37 1.78 7.81
N ASN A 183 -18.17 1.12 6.67
CA ASN A 183 -19.16 0.20 6.10
C ASN A 183 -18.69 -1.24 6.25
N CYS A 184 -19.35 -1.97 7.14
CA CYS A 184 -18.94 -3.27 7.66
C CYS A 184 -20.02 -4.34 7.41
N VAL A 185 -19.60 -5.59 7.19
CA VAL A 185 -20.50 -6.74 7.28
C VAL A 185 -20.64 -7.13 8.75
N VAL A 186 -21.88 -7.18 9.24
CA VAL A 186 -22.24 -7.45 10.63
C VAL A 186 -23.03 -8.74 10.70
N GLN A 187 -22.66 -9.63 11.61
CA GLN A 187 -23.45 -10.80 11.95
C GLN A 187 -24.32 -10.49 13.16
N TYR A 188 -25.64 -10.61 13.01
CA TYR A 188 -26.60 -10.60 14.10
C TYR A 188 -26.91 -12.03 14.50
N GLN A 189 -26.79 -12.35 15.78
CA GLN A 189 -27.12 -13.67 16.32
C GLN A 189 -28.01 -13.54 17.56
N PRO A 190 -29.29 -13.93 17.49
CA PRO A 190 -30.18 -13.96 18.65
C PRO A 190 -29.63 -14.90 19.73
N ARG A 191 -29.79 -14.50 21.00
CA ARG A 191 -29.33 -15.27 22.18
C ARG A 191 -30.50 -15.69 23.06
N GLU A 192 -31.34 -14.74 23.40
CA GLU A 192 -32.48 -14.94 24.29
C GLU A 192 -33.66 -14.11 23.82
N GLU A 193 -34.86 -14.68 23.89
CA GLU A 193 -36.09 -13.99 23.57
C GLU A 193 -37.12 -14.25 24.66
N THR A 194 -37.65 -13.16 25.23
CA THR A 194 -38.76 -13.19 26.18
C THR A 194 -39.93 -12.37 25.64
N PRO A 195 -41.11 -12.41 26.29
CA PRO A 195 -42.21 -11.54 25.89
C PRO A 195 -41.90 -10.04 25.97
N LYS A 196 -40.92 -9.63 26.78
CA LYS A 196 -40.58 -8.21 27.01
C LYS A 196 -39.32 -7.75 26.28
N PHE A 197 -38.32 -8.62 26.14
CA PHE A 197 -37.02 -8.24 25.60
C PHE A 197 -36.43 -9.31 24.70
N VAL A 198 -35.54 -8.89 23.81
CA VAL A 198 -34.67 -9.73 22.98
C VAL A 198 -33.22 -9.37 23.28
N ILE A 199 -32.38 -10.39 23.47
CA ILE A 199 -30.93 -10.24 23.59
C ILE A 199 -30.30 -10.86 22.36
N PHE A 200 -29.42 -10.13 21.70
CA PHE A 200 -28.68 -10.62 20.55
C PHE A 200 -27.23 -10.14 20.58
N THR A 201 -26.38 -10.88 19.88
CA THR A 201 -24.98 -10.51 19.66
C THR A 201 -24.82 -9.90 18.27
N LYS A 202 -24.12 -8.76 18.17
CA LYS A 202 -23.60 -8.20 16.91
C LYS A 202 -22.10 -8.49 16.84
N THR A 203 -21.64 -9.17 15.79
CA THR A 203 -20.21 -9.41 15.56
C THR A 203 -19.77 -8.73 14.27
N LYS A 204 -18.68 -7.97 14.33
CA LYS A 204 -18.08 -7.27 13.19
C LYS A 204 -16.62 -7.69 13.05
N THR A 205 -16.26 -8.23 11.88
CA THR A 205 -14.86 -8.36 11.50
C THR A 205 -14.43 -7.05 10.86
N LEU A 206 -13.59 -6.33 11.59
CA LEU A 206 -13.33 -4.93 11.29
C LEU A 206 -12.29 -4.76 10.16
N ASP A 207 -11.47 -5.79 9.92
CA ASP A 207 -10.47 -5.84 8.85
C ASP A 207 -11.09 -5.73 7.44
N GLY A 208 -12.36 -6.11 7.31
CA GLY A 208 -13.12 -6.06 6.05
C GLY A 208 -13.94 -4.78 5.84
N CYS A 209 -13.92 -3.84 6.79
CA CYS A 209 -14.73 -2.62 6.70
C CYS A 209 -14.13 -1.64 5.68
N SER A 210 -14.95 -1.20 4.73
CA SER A 210 -14.55 -0.11 3.83
C SER A 210 -14.71 1.25 4.52
N LYS A 211 -13.88 2.23 4.13
CA LYS A 211 -13.84 3.58 4.75
C LYS A 211 -13.52 3.60 6.26
N ARG A 212 -13.01 2.49 6.82
CA ARG A 212 -12.48 2.37 8.18
C ARG A 212 -11.01 2.79 8.19
N VAL A 213 -10.71 4.07 8.45
CA VAL A 213 -9.34 4.62 8.51
C VAL A 213 -8.57 4.44 7.18
N LYS A 214 -7.91 5.49 6.68
CA LYS A 214 -6.85 5.27 5.68
C LYS A 214 -5.82 4.40 6.37
N GLN A 215 -5.60 3.15 5.93
CA GLN A 215 -4.57 2.25 6.46
C GLN A 215 -3.21 2.96 6.49
N MET A 216 -2.96 3.73 7.54
CA MET A 216 -1.80 4.60 7.69
C MET A 216 -0.77 3.85 8.52
N HIS A 217 -0.57 2.57 8.21
CA HIS A 217 0.74 2.02 8.44
C HIS A 217 1.65 2.73 7.43
N ARG A 218 2.51 3.62 7.94
CA ARG A 218 3.72 4.07 7.24
C ARG A 218 4.57 2.89 6.74
N GLY A 219 4.21 1.63 7.06
CA GLY A 219 4.69 0.34 6.55
C GLY A 219 3.82 -0.40 5.50
N ALA A 220 2.49 -0.29 5.50
CA ALA A 220 1.64 -1.07 4.58
C ALA A 220 1.37 -0.35 3.24
N ARG A 221 1.56 -1.04 2.11
CA ARG A 221 1.02 -0.67 0.79
C ARG A 221 -0.43 -1.19 0.71
N PRO A 222 -1.39 -0.44 0.15
CA PRO A 222 -2.66 -1.03 -0.23
C PRO A 222 -2.37 -2.13 -1.27
N MET A 223 -2.77 -3.35 -0.96
CA MET A 223 -2.66 -4.48 -1.87
C MET A 223 -3.58 -4.22 -3.07
N SER A 224 -3.02 -4.18 -4.28
CA SER A 224 -3.79 -4.09 -5.53
C SER A 224 -4.33 -5.46 -5.99
N SER A 225 -4.53 -6.41 -5.09
CA SER A 225 -5.21 -7.66 -5.40
C SER A 225 -6.43 -7.84 -4.51
N LEU A 226 -7.55 -8.14 -5.16
CA LEU A 226 -8.82 -8.55 -4.56
C LEU A 226 -8.59 -9.45 -3.34
N PRO A 227 -9.23 -9.16 -2.19
CA PRO A 227 -9.28 -10.13 -1.11
C PRO A 227 -9.98 -11.36 -1.66
N THR A 228 -9.23 -12.45 -1.83
CA THR A 228 -9.84 -13.75 -2.05
C THR A 228 -10.56 -14.08 -0.74
N ILE A 229 -11.86 -14.35 -0.83
CA ILE A 229 -12.73 -14.70 0.29
C ILE A 229 -11.99 -15.71 1.19
N GLY A 230 -11.72 -15.34 2.45
CA GLY A 230 -11.20 -16.23 3.48
C GLY A 230 -9.73 -16.06 3.91
N LYS A 231 -8.97 -15.07 3.40
CA LYS A 231 -7.62 -14.77 3.94
C LYS A 231 -7.66 -13.54 4.87
N LYS A 232 -7.47 -13.79 6.17
CA LYS A 232 -7.33 -12.75 7.21
C LYS A 232 -6.07 -11.91 6.96
N PHE A 233 -6.18 -10.60 7.20
CA PHE A 233 -5.03 -9.71 7.39
C PHE A 233 -4.27 -10.22 8.64
N SER A 234 -2.95 -10.39 8.55
CA SER A 234 -2.14 -11.08 9.56
C SER A 234 -1.26 -10.15 10.42
N ALA A 235 -1.16 -8.87 10.10
CA ALA A 235 -0.43 -7.86 10.86
C ALA A 235 -1.31 -7.05 11.79
N LEU A 236 -2.58 -6.87 11.41
CA LEU A 236 -3.59 -6.19 12.20
C LEU A 236 -4.90 -7.00 12.10
N SER A 237 -5.26 -7.71 13.16
CA SER A 237 -6.55 -8.41 13.26
C SER A 237 -7.44 -7.62 14.18
N SER A 238 -8.64 -7.27 13.74
CA SER A 238 -9.59 -6.48 14.53
C SER A 238 -11.01 -7.02 14.47
N GLU A 239 -11.61 -7.17 15.65
CA GLU A 239 -12.96 -7.70 15.83
C GLU A 239 -13.70 -6.88 16.88
N GLN A 240 -14.98 -6.63 16.66
CA GLN A 240 -15.88 -6.05 17.64
C GLN A 240 -17.08 -6.96 17.85
N LYS A 241 -17.37 -7.26 19.12
CA LYS A 241 -18.52 -8.06 19.53
C LYS A 241 -19.35 -7.28 20.53
N CYS A 242 -20.61 -7.06 20.20
CA CYS A 242 -21.56 -6.36 21.05
C CYS A 242 -22.68 -7.28 21.50
N GLU A 243 -23.05 -7.23 22.77
CA GLU A 243 -24.30 -7.78 23.28
C GLU A 243 -25.30 -6.65 23.49
N VAL A 244 -26.49 -6.79 22.90
CA VAL A 244 -27.53 -5.77 22.93
C VAL A 244 -28.81 -6.37 23.49
N LYS A 245 -29.39 -5.71 24.50
CA LYS A 245 -30.72 -6.02 25.04
C LYS A 245 -31.70 -4.96 24.55
N LEU A 246 -32.72 -5.41 23.82
CA LEU A 246 -33.74 -4.57 23.21
C LEU A 246 -35.11 -4.90 23.80
N VAL A 247 -35.94 -3.90 24.08
CA VAL A 247 -37.38 -4.09 24.33
C VAL A 247 -38.09 -4.27 23.00
N LYS A 248 -38.94 -5.31 22.85
CA LYS A 248 -39.57 -5.70 21.57
C LYS A 248 -40.33 -4.58 20.83
N THR A 249 -40.69 -3.49 21.50
CA THR A 249 -41.40 -2.34 20.91
C THR A 249 -40.83 -1.00 21.37
N GLY A 250 -39.50 -0.89 21.47
CA GLY A 250 -38.87 0.34 21.92
C GLY A 250 -37.41 0.46 21.51
N VAL A 251 -36.63 1.06 22.40
CA VAL A 251 -35.22 1.39 22.17
C VAL A 251 -34.30 0.37 22.87
N PRO A 252 -33.02 0.27 22.47
CA PRO A 252 -32.06 -0.56 23.19
C PRO A 252 -31.97 -0.14 24.66
N VAL A 253 -32.03 -1.12 25.57
CA VAL A 253 -31.87 -0.91 27.02
C VAL A 253 -30.40 -0.96 27.39
N THR A 254 -29.67 -1.95 26.87
CA THR A 254 -28.23 -2.05 27.04
C THR A 254 -27.55 -2.41 25.73
N ALA A 255 -26.37 -1.87 25.51
CA ALA A 255 -25.46 -2.28 24.46
C ALA A 255 -24.03 -2.28 25.03
N THR A 256 -23.41 -3.45 25.14
CA THR A 256 -22.04 -3.63 25.64
C THR A 256 -21.20 -4.24 24.54
N CYS A 257 -20.17 -3.52 24.10
CA CYS A 257 -19.26 -3.90 23.04
C CYS A 257 -17.84 -4.10 23.57
N GLU A 258 -17.20 -5.15 23.08
CA GLU A 258 -15.77 -5.40 23.23
C GLU A 258 -15.14 -5.35 21.83
N GLU A 259 -14.26 -4.38 21.61
CA GLU A 259 -13.42 -4.28 20.42
C GLU A 259 -11.97 -4.66 20.77
N THR A 260 -11.42 -5.62 20.03
CA THR A 260 -10.06 -6.10 20.20
C THR A 260 -9.29 -5.87 18.91
N ILE A 261 -8.19 -5.15 19.01
CA ILE A 261 -7.23 -4.92 17.92
C ILE A 261 -5.94 -5.61 18.31
N VAL A 262 -5.50 -6.58 17.52
CA VAL A 262 -4.25 -7.30 17.71
C VAL A 262 -3.29 -6.87 16.60
N VAL A 263 -2.16 -6.30 17.02
CA VAL A 263 -1.02 -6.03 16.14
C VAL A 263 -0.04 -7.19 16.31
N SER A 264 0.26 -7.87 15.20
CA SER A 264 1.22 -8.97 15.18
C SER A 264 2.20 -8.82 14.04
N GLU A 265 3.48 -8.58 14.31
CA GLU A 265 4.44 -8.60 13.21
C GLU A 265 4.75 -10.02 12.76
N ALA A 266 4.88 -10.21 11.46
CA ALA A 266 5.08 -11.54 10.87
C ALA A 266 6.44 -12.20 11.23
N HIS A 267 7.35 -11.47 11.90
CA HIS A 267 8.61 -11.98 12.44
C HIS A 267 8.54 -12.34 13.94
N TRP A 268 7.45 -11.99 14.63
CA TRP A 268 7.18 -12.34 16.01
C TRP A 268 6.76 -13.81 16.08
N THR A 269 7.59 -14.64 16.70
CA THR A 269 7.39 -16.10 16.73
C THR A 269 6.50 -16.53 17.87
N ASN A 270 6.38 -15.71 18.92
CA ASN A 270 5.68 -16.06 20.15
C ASN A 270 4.36 -15.27 20.28
N ALA A 271 3.35 -15.89 20.89
CA ALA A 271 2.13 -15.16 21.28
C ALA A 271 2.46 -13.99 22.21
N GLU A 272 3.54 -14.16 22.97
CA GLU A 272 4.14 -13.20 23.89
C GLU A 272 4.74 -11.96 23.21
N ASP A 273 4.76 -11.83 21.88
CA ASP A 273 5.28 -10.61 21.23
C ASP A 273 4.14 -9.69 20.75
N ARG A 274 2.88 -10.12 20.86
CA ARG A 274 1.73 -9.43 20.29
C ARG A 274 1.33 -8.23 21.14
N LEU A 275 1.12 -7.09 20.49
CA LEU A 275 0.47 -5.94 21.11
C LEU A 275 -1.03 -6.09 20.87
N SER A 276 -1.83 -5.98 21.92
CA SER A 276 -3.28 -5.87 21.73
C SER A 276 -3.87 -4.67 22.47
N VAL A 277 -4.85 -4.06 21.83
CA VAL A 277 -5.66 -2.99 22.40
C VAL A 277 -7.06 -3.54 22.55
N ARG A 278 -7.60 -3.50 23.76
CA ARG A 278 -8.98 -3.90 24.03
C ARG A 278 -9.75 -2.68 24.50
N THR A 279 -10.87 -2.40 23.84
CA THR A 279 -11.81 -1.36 24.23
C THR A 279 -13.13 -2.01 24.63
N ILE A 280 -13.56 -1.79 25.86
CA ILE A 280 -14.88 -2.17 26.35
C ILE A 280 -15.71 -0.90 26.45
N SER A 281 -16.83 -0.84 25.74
CA SER A 281 -17.77 0.27 25.77
C SER A 281 -19.18 -0.21 26.06
N SER A 282 -19.90 0.52 26.90
CA SER A 282 -21.29 0.21 27.19
C SER A 282 -22.17 1.45 27.19
N VAL A 283 -23.42 1.25 26.81
CA VAL A 283 -24.50 2.24 26.86
C VAL A 283 -25.69 1.58 27.55
N GLU A 284 -26.18 2.16 28.64
CA GLU A 284 -27.23 1.61 29.49
C GLU A 284 -28.32 2.65 29.76
N HIS A 285 -29.57 2.29 29.48
CA HIS A 285 -30.73 3.15 29.67
C HIS A 285 -31.03 3.32 31.16
N GLU A 286 -31.06 4.57 31.62
CA GLU A 286 -31.24 4.93 33.02
C GLU A 286 -32.66 5.46 33.30
N SER A 287 -33.16 6.37 32.46
CA SER A 287 -34.47 7.00 32.65
C SER A 287 -35.02 7.66 31.39
N GLU A 288 -36.32 7.92 31.40
CA GLU A 288 -37.05 8.68 30.37
C GLU A 288 -37.73 9.88 31.02
N ARG A 289 -37.75 11.02 30.32
CA ARG A 289 -38.49 12.22 30.75
C ARG A 289 -39.13 12.92 29.55
N PRO A 290 -40.20 13.71 29.74
CA PRO A 290 -40.69 14.59 28.69
C PRO A 290 -39.58 15.54 28.23
N ASN A 291 -39.59 15.90 26.95
CA ASN A 291 -38.69 16.91 26.41
C ASN A 291 -38.85 18.22 27.20
N GLY A 292 -37.73 18.84 27.53
CA GLY A 292 -37.73 20.16 28.15
C GLY A 292 -38.22 21.25 27.18
N PRO A 293 -38.49 22.47 27.68
CA PRO A 293 -38.88 23.60 26.85
C PRO A 293 -37.79 24.06 25.85
N GLU A 294 -36.53 23.67 26.05
CA GLU A 294 -35.47 23.81 25.04
C GLU A 294 -35.67 22.79 23.91
N GLN A 295 -36.36 23.19 22.84
CA GLN A 295 -36.34 22.44 21.59
C GLN A 295 -34.93 22.50 21.01
N MET A 296 -34.21 21.38 21.05
CA MET A 296 -32.87 21.20 20.47
C MET A 296 -32.92 21.10 18.94
N THR A 297 -33.42 22.16 18.31
CA THR A 297 -33.43 22.33 16.86
C THR A 297 -32.28 23.25 16.46
N MET A 298 -31.47 22.79 15.51
CA MET A 298 -30.32 23.54 15.02
C MET A 298 -30.67 24.22 13.68
N PRO A 299 -30.36 25.51 13.49
CA PRO A 299 -30.50 26.13 12.18
C PRO A 299 -29.62 25.41 11.15
N ALA A 300 -30.11 25.23 9.92
CA ALA A 300 -29.38 24.53 8.86
C ALA A 300 -27.97 25.08 8.61
N SER A 301 -27.76 26.39 8.81
CA SER A 301 -26.44 27.04 8.68
C SER A 301 -25.40 26.58 9.69
N GLN A 302 -25.82 25.91 10.77
CA GLN A 302 -24.94 25.37 11.81
C GLN A 302 -24.76 23.85 11.69
N MET A 303 -25.49 23.20 10.76
CA MET A 303 -25.46 21.77 10.55
C MET A 303 -24.37 21.38 9.55
N MET A 304 -23.59 20.36 9.90
CA MET A 304 -22.61 19.76 9.00
C MET A 304 -23.05 18.33 8.67
N HIS A 305 -23.71 18.14 7.53
CA HIS A 305 -24.17 16.81 7.13
C HIS A 305 -22.99 15.88 6.79
N GLN A 306 -22.94 14.73 7.45
CA GLN A 306 -21.92 13.70 7.26
C GLN A 306 -22.54 12.30 7.40
N GLU A 307 -21.86 11.31 6.85
CA GLU A 307 -22.13 9.90 7.18
C GLU A 307 -21.70 9.65 8.65
N LEU A 308 -22.29 8.65 9.31
CA LEU A 308 -21.95 8.26 10.70
C LEU A 308 -20.57 7.56 10.77
N PHE A 309 -19.55 8.03 10.06
CA PHE A 309 -18.21 7.46 10.09
C PHE A 309 -17.34 8.20 11.10
N PHE A 310 -16.31 7.52 11.61
CA PHE A 310 -15.29 8.19 12.40
C PHE A 310 -14.63 9.32 11.59
N ASP A 311 -14.69 10.55 12.10
CA ASP A 311 -13.98 11.69 11.53
C ASP A 311 -12.50 11.54 11.86
N HIS A 312 -11.76 10.90 10.95
CA HIS A 312 -10.32 10.76 11.06
C HIS A 312 -9.69 12.14 11.13
N GLN A 313 -8.95 12.40 12.20
CA GLN A 313 -8.03 13.51 12.20
C GLN A 313 -7.05 13.29 11.05
N SER A 314 -6.85 14.30 10.20
CA SER A 314 -5.48 14.58 9.80
C SER A 314 -4.79 14.99 11.09
N ASP A 315 -4.31 14.02 11.87
CA ASP A 315 -3.60 14.31 13.11
C ASP A 315 -2.42 15.20 12.70
N LYS A 316 -2.56 16.52 12.87
CA LYS A 316 -1.41 17.33 13.21
C LYS A 316 -1.01 16.75 14.55
N PRO A 317 0.14 16.07 14.66
CA PRO A 317 0.55 15.50 15.93
C PRO A 317 0.40 16.58 17.00
N MET A 318 -0.26 16.22 18.12
CA MET A 318 -0.59 17.09 19.26
C MET A 318 0.64 17.61 20.02
N TYR A 319 1.77 17.73 19.33
CA TYR A 319 3.02 18.30 19.78
C TYR A 319 3.41 19.42 18.82
N GLY A 320 2.66 20.52 18.88
CA GLY A 320 3.11 21.83 18.43
C GLY A 320 4.20 22.39 19.36
N GLN A 321 5.15 21.56 19.80
CA GLN A 321 6.35 22.08 20.43
C GLN A 321 7.19 22.75 19.35
N LYS A 322 7.55 24.01 19.59
CA LYS A 322 8.52 24.73 18.78
C LYS A 322 9.78 23.86 18.69
N LEU A 323 10.18 23.46 17.49
CA LEU A 323 11.45 22.78 17.29
C LEU A 323 12.55 23.78 17.67
N ASP A 324 13.29 23.51 18.74
CA ASP A 324 14.44 24.32 19.14
C ASP A 324 15.75 23.63 18.73
N LYS A 325 16.81 24.43 18.60
CA LYS A 325 18.15 23.95 18.24
C LYS A 325 18.70 22.98 19.29
N ALA A 326 18.36 23.22 20.56
CA ALA A 326 18.81 22.41 21.69
C ALA A 326 18.38 20.95 21.55
N TYR A 327 17.16 20.70 21.09
CA TYR A 327 16.65 19.35 20.86
C TYR A 327 17.37 18.63 19.72
N LEU A 328 17.70 19.33 18.63
CA LEU A 328 18.49 18.74 17.54
C LEU A 328 19.92 18.40 18.01
N ASP A 329 20.51 19.26 18.84
CA ASP A 329 21.83 19.02 19.42
C ASP A 329 21.83 17.85 20.42
N GLU A 330 20.75 17.66 21.17
CA GLU A 330 20.53 16.52 22.05
C GLU A 330 20.50 15.20 21.26
N ILE A 331 19.78 15.16 20.14
CA ILE A 331 19.73 14.00 19.25
C ILE A 331 21.13 13.66 18.72
N ALA A 332 21.89 14.67 18.27
CA ALA A 332 23.23 14.45 17.74
C ALA A 332 24.16 13.83 18.80
N LYS A 333 24.10 14.31 20.04
CA LYS A 333 24.96 13.89 21.17
C LYS A 333 24.52 12.59 21.85
N SER A 334 23.27 12.16 21.69
CA SER A 334 22.74 10.98 22.37
C SER A 334 23.33 9.66 21.85
N LYS A 335 23.25 8.61 22.68
CA LYS A 335 23.70 7.26 22.33
C LYS A 335 22.78 6.64 21.24
N PRO A 336 23.24 5.68 20.43
CA PRO A 336 22.45 5.15 19.30
C PRO A 336 21.03 4.69 19.64
N SER A 337 20.82 4.02 20.77
CA SER A 337 19.50 3.53 21.20
C SER A 337 18.53 4.66 21.60
N GLU A 338 19.04 5.69 22.27
CA GLU A 338 18.29 6.86 22.69
C GLU A 338 18.02 7.80 21.51
N ARG A 339 19.02 7.97 20.63
CA ARG A 339 18.92 8.74 19.39
C ARG A 339 17.75 8.28 18.53
N MET A 340 17.52 6.98 18.41
CA MET A 340 16.39 6.43 17.64
C MET A 340 15.04 6.89 18.21
N LYS A 341 14.88 6.86 19.54
CA LYS A 341 13.65 7.33 20.21
C LYS A 341 13.45 8.82 20.03
N LEU A 342 14.49 9.63 20.26
CA LEU A 342 14.42 11.08 20.09
C LEU A 342 14.19 11.47 18.61
N PHE A 343 14.79 10.76 17.67
CA PHE A 343 14.54 10.97 16.25
C PHE A 343 13.10 10.63 15.86
N GLN A 344 12.52 9.55 16.38
CA GLN A 344 11.10 9.24 16.14
C GLN A 344 10.16 10.33 16.68
N GLN A 345 10.50 10.93 17.82
CA GLN A 345 9.78 12.09 18.34
C GLN A 345 9.98 13.33 17.45
N LEU A 346 11.19 13.56 16.95
CA LEU A 346 11.49 14.63 15.98
C LEU A 346 10.61 14.51 14.73
N VAL A 347 10.49 13.31 14.15
CA VAL A 347 9.63 13.04 12.99
C VAL A 347 8.19 13.48 13.26
N ASN A 348 7.67 13.21 14.46
CA ASN A 348 6.32 13.64 14.84
C ASN A 348 6.25 15.17 14.96
N ARG A 349 7.20 15.82 15.63
CA ARG A 349 7.21 17.29 15.77
C ARG A 349 7.27 18.00 14.42
N VAL A 350 8.17 17.54 13.54
CA VAL A 350 8.38 18.12 12.21
C VAL A 350 7.15 17.92 11.30
N GLY A 351 6.43 16.81 11.45
CA GLY A 351 5.20 16.56 10.68
C GLY A 351 4.08 17.58 10.94
N GLY A 352 4.09 18.29 12.07
CA GLY A 352 3.12 19.32 12.43
C GLY A 352 3.50 20.76 12.02
N ILE A 353 4.69 20.98 11.44
CA ILE A 353 5.17 22.31 11.08
C ILE A 353 4.48 22.80 9.80
N GLU A 354 3.85 23.97 9.87
CA GLU A 354 3.29 24.66 8.71
C GLU A 354 4.32 25.57 8.02
N ASP A 355 5.01 26.41 8.80
CA ASP A 355 6.06 27.31 8.29
C ASP A 355 7.45 26.66 8.41
N VAL A 356 7.72 25.78 7.45
CA VAL A 356 8.97 25.02 7.36
C VAL A 356 10.16 25.93 7.06
N ALA A 357 9.95 27.01 6.29
CA ALA A 357 11.00 27.93 5.87
C ALA A 357 11.60 28.69 7.05
N THR A 358 10.76 29.18 7.96
CA THR A 358 11.22 29.87 9.18
C THR A 358 12.08 28.95 10.04
N VAL A 359 11.66 27.69 10.25
CA VAL A 359 12.45 26.72 11.02
C VAL A 359 13.76 26.41 10.33
N ALA A 360 13.74 26.13 9.02
CA ALA A 360 14.95 25.84 8.25
C ALA A 360 15.96 27.00 8.29
N SER A 361 15.50 28.25 8.18
CA SER A 361 16.35 29.44 8.22
C SER A 361 17.08 29.62 9.55
N SER A 362 16.53 29.04 10.62
CA SER A 362 17.16 29.09 11.94
C SER A 362 18.32 28.10 12.07
N LEU A 363 18.46 27.07 11.24
CA LEU A 363 19.44 25.99 11.44
C LEU A 363 20.85 26.38 10.97
N ASP A 364 21.84 26.28 11.87
CA ASP A 364 23.17 26.85 11.63
C ASP A 364 24.18 25.83 11.11
N ASN A 365 24.11 24.56 11.57
CA ASN A 365 25.12 23.54 11.29
C ASN A 365 24.63 22.39 10.42
N VAL A 366 25.56 21.70 9.75
CA VAL A 366 25.26 20.62 8.78
C VAL A 366 24.48 19.46 9.42
N GLN A 367 24.80 19.08 10.67
CA GLN A 367 24.13 17.97 11.35
C GLN A 367 22.66 18.28 11.66
N GLN A 368 22.36 19.48 12.15
CA GLN A 368 21.00 19.96 12.39
C GLN A 368 20.18 19.97 11.09
N LYS A 369 20.77 20.48 10.00
CA LYS A 369 20.14 20.51 8.67
C LYS A 369 19.82 19.10 8.17
N GLN A 370 20.76 18.16 8.30
CA GLN A 370 20.56 16.76 7.92
C GLN A 370 19.45 16.09 8.75
N LEU A 371 19.49 16.19 10.08
CA LEU A 371 18.46 15.64 10.96
C LEU A 371 17.07 16.19 10.65
N PHE A 372 16.99 17.49 10.34
CA PHE A 372 15.74 18.14 9.97
C PHE A 372 15.20 17.63 8.63
N VAL A 373 16.05 17.48 7.60
CA VAL A 373 15.66 16.95 6.29
C VAL A 373 15.23 15.49 6.39
N ASP A 374 15.99 14.65 7.09
CA ASP A 374 15.64 13.25 7.32
C ASP A 374 14.29 13.13 8.05
N ALA A 375 14.06 13.98 9.05
CA ALA A 375 12.80 14.03 9.77
C ALA A 375 11.64 14.50 8.88
N LEU A 376 11.84 15.51 8.02
CA LEU A 376 10.84 15.98 7.05
C LEU A 376 10.42 14.87 6.09
N VAL A 377 11.40 14.17 5.49
CA VAL A 377 11.12 13.08 4.53
C VAL A 377 10.45 11.89 5.22
N MET A 378 10.78 11.60 6.48
CA MET A 378 10.13 10.54 7.26
C MET A 378 8.74 10.95 7.76
N ALA A 379 8.51 12.24 8.00
CA ALA A 379 7.23 12.78 8.42
C ALA A 379 6.22 12.82 7.26
N GLN A 380 6.70 13.06 6.03
CA GLN A 380 5.89 13.09 4.81
C GLN A 380 4.71 14.08 4.87
N SER A 381 4.86 15.18 5.60
CA SER A 381 3.83 16.22 5.68
C SER A 381 3.76 17.00 4.37
N GLU A 382 2.55 17.41 3.96
CA GLU A 382 2.38 18.21 2.74
C GLU A 382 3.23 19.50 2.73
N PRO A 383 3.23 20.33 3.79
CA PRO A 383 4.06 21.53 3.83
C PRO A 383 5.57 21.24 3.74
N GLY A 384 6.03 20.22 4.48
CA GLY A 384 7.44 19.81 4.50
C GLY A 384 7.95 19.36 3.14
N MET A 385 7.17 18.51 2.47
CA MET A 385 7.53 18.00 1.15
C MET A 385 7.44 19.07 0.07
N LEU A 386 6.41 19.92 0.08
CA LEU A 386 6.33 21.05 -0.85
C LEU A 386 7.51 22.01 -0.71
N TRP A 387 7.94 22.28 0.54
CA TRP A 387 9.12 23.09 0.79
C TRP A 387 10.39 22.42 0.27
N LEU A 388 10.61 21.12 0.53
CA LEU A 388 11.77 20.38 0.02
C LEU A 388 11.85 20.34 -1.51
N LEU A 389 10.70 20.32 -2.20
CA LEU A 389 10.61 20.35 -3.66
C LEU A 389 10.70 21.77 -4.25
N SER A 390 10.72 22.80 -3.41
CA SER A 390 10.80 24.21 -3.82
C SER A 390 12.24 24.67 -4.10
N ASP A 391 12.39 25.91 -4.59
CA ASP A 391 13.70 26.56 -4.75
C ASP A 391 14.48 26.68 -3.44
N GLN A 392 13.78 27.03 -2.36
CA GLN A 392 14.41 27.21 -1.06
C GLN A 392 14.89 25.88 -0.49
N GLY A 393 14.07 24.84 -0.58
CA GLY A 393 14.41 23.50 -0.12
C GLY A 393 15.58 22.91 -0.89
N THR A 394 15.57 23.00 -2.23
CA THR A 394 16.66 22.50 -3.09
C THR A 394 18.00 23.18 -2.81
N LYS A 395 18.02 24.50 -2.60
CA LYS A 395 19.23 25.23 -2.15
C LYS A 395 19.66 24.81 -0.75
N PHE A 396 18.71 24.58 0.15
CA PHE A 396 19.01 24.17 1.52
C PHE A 396 19.71 22.80 1.61
N VAL A 397 19.35 21.88 0.70
CA VAL A 397 19.91 20.51 0.64
C VAL A 397 20.99 20.34 -0.43
N GLU A 398 21.49 21.43 -1.03
CA GLU A 398 22.46 21.37 -2.12
C GLU A 398 23.74 20.58 -1.75
N SER A 399 24.14 20.62 -0.48
CA SER A 399 25.27 19.85 0.03
C SER A 399 25.04 18.34 0.13
N ASP A 400 23.78 17.89 0.09
CA ASP A 400 23.41 16.48 0.05
C ASP A 400 22.82 16.14 -1.32
N PRO A 401 23.64 15.70 -2.29
CA PRO A 401 23.16 15.36 -3.62
C PRO A 401 22.23 14.14 -3.63
N TYR A 402 22.04 13.44 -2.51
CA TYR A 402 21.28 12.19 -2.42
C TYR A 402 19.95 12.31 -1.68
N PHE A 403 19.60 13.47 -1.11
CA PHE A 403 18.38 13.66 -0.32
C PHE A 403 17.11 13.16 -1.04
N HIS A 404 17.02 13.42 -2.35
CA HIS A 404 15.89 13.05 -3.19
C HIS A 404 15.70 11.53 -3.29
N LYS A 405 16.74 10.71 -3.02
CA LYS A 405 16.61 9.24 -3.03
C LYS A 405 15.62 8.76 -1.98
N ALA A 406 15.46 9.49 -0.87
CA ALA A 406 14.51 9.15 0.18
C ALA A 406 13.04 9.26 -0.30
N PHE A 407 12.77 10.02 -1.37
CA PHE A 407 11.42 10.21 -1.93
C PHE A 407 10.75 8.92 -2.41
N ARG A 408 11.53 7.89 -2.78
CA ARG A 408 10.99 6.58 -3.18
C ARG A 408 10.18 5.88 -2.08
N ASN A 409 10.41 6.26 -0.82
CA ASN A 409 9.75 5.69 0.35
C ASN A 409 8.55 6.53 0.81
N ILE A 410 8.26 7.65 0.12
CA ILE A 410 7.10 8.48 0.41
C ILE A 410 5.86 7.72 -0.02
N LYS A 411 4.87 7.65 0.87
CA LYS A 411 3.63 6.91 0.67
C LYS A 411 2.48 7.84 0.34
N SER A 412 2.35 8.93 1.08
CA SER A 412 1.31 9.91 0.85
C SER A 412 1.84 11.01 -0.07
N VAL A 413 1.46 10.95 -1.34
CA VAL A 413 1.78 11.99 -2.33
C VAL A 413 0.49 12.72 -2.69
N THR A 414 0.50 14.05 -2.58
CA THR A 414 -0.67 14.88 -2.91
C THR A 414 -0.53 15.50 -4.30
N LEU A 415 -1.65 15.95 -4.88
CA LEU A 415 -1.64 16.58 -6.20
C LEU A 415 -0.74 17.83 -6.24
N LYS A 416 -0.73 18.64 -5.17
CA LYS A 416 0.14 19.81 -5.05
C LYS A 416 1.62 19.45 -5.13
N MET A 417 2.01 18.31 -4.53
CA MET A 417 3.39 17.83 -4.64
C MET A 417 3.72 17.50 -6.09
N VAL A 418 2.80 16.89 -6.84
CA VAL A 418 2.99 16.56 -8.26
C VAL A 418 3.13 17.83 -9.12
N GLU A 419 2.34 18.85 -8.84
CA GLU A 419 2.35 20.14 -9.57
C GLU A 419 3.71 20.86 -9.54
N VAL A 420 4.51 20.67 -8.48
CA VAL A 420 5.84 21.31 -8.36
C VAL A 420 6.98 20.48 -8.98
N LEU A 421 6.76 19.20 -9.29
CA LEU A 421 7.79 18.30 -9.83
C LEU A 421 8.37 18.74 -11.19
N PRO A 422 7.60 19.32 -12.14
CA PRO A 422 8.17 19.81 -13.39
C PRO A 422 9.27 20.87 -13.17
N ALA A 423 9.05 21.81 -12.25
CA ALA A 423 10.04 22.84 -11.92
C ALA A 423 11.23 22.26 -11.14
N PHE A 424 10.98 21.27 -10.28
CA PHE A 424 12.04 20.53 -9.58
C PHE A 424 12.97 19.81 -10.57
N LEU A 425 12.40 19.15 -11.60
CA LEU A 425 13.16 18.46 -12.65
C LEU A 425 14.03 19.40 -13.50
N ASP A 426 13.60 20.64 -13.72
CA ASP A 426 14.38 21.62 -14.47
C ASP A 426 15.63 22.06 -13.72
N LYS A 427 15.57 22.06 -12.39
CA LYS A 427 16.68 22.45 -11.51
C LYS A 427 17.62 21.30 -11.22
N MET A 428 17.07 20.13 -10.92
CA MET A 428 17.84 18.94 -10.61
C MET A 428 18.21 18.22 -11.91
N SER A 429 19.35 18.60 -12.49
CA SER A 429 19.83 18.06 -13.77
C SER A 429 20.40 16.64 -13.68
N ASN A 430 20.55 16.07 -12.47
CA ASN A 430 21.05 14.71 -12.29
C ASN A 430 20.00 13.63 -12.62
N SER A 431 20.48 12.47 -13.08
CA SER A 431 19.63 11.35 -13.47
C SER A 431 18.84 10.77 -12.30
N GLU A 432 19.39 10.80 -11.10
CA GLU A 432 18.82 10.19 -9.90
C GLU A 432 17.58 10.95 -9.40
N ALA A 433 17.55 12.27 -9.55
CA ALA A 433 16.37 13.06 -9.25
C ALA A 433 15.21 12.68 -10.17
N ALA A 434 15.48 12.45 -11.46
CA ALA A 434 14.47 11.96 -12.40
C ALA A 434 13.93 10.58 -11.99
N LEU A 435 14.79 9.68 -11.49
CA LEU A 435 14.36 8.39 -10.94
C LEU A 435 13.40 8.57 -9.76
N SER A 436 13.75 9.42 -8.80
CA SER A 436 12.91 9.70 -7.62
C SER A 436 11.58 10.37 -7.97
N VAL A 437 11.59 11.32 -8.91
CA VAL A 437 10.37 11.98 -9.40
C VAL A 437 9.43 10.98 -10.06
N GLY A 438 9.96 10.08 -10.89
CA GLY A 438 9.17 8.99 -11.48
C GLY A 438 8.48 8.14 -10.41
N ALA A 439 9.20 7.80 -9.32
CA ALA A 439 8.66 7.00 -8.24
C ALA A 439 7.54 7.73 -7.47
N LEU A 440 7.70 9.03 -7.20
CA LEU A 440 6.67 9.86 -6.55
C LEU A 440 5.37 9.93 -7.37
N VAL A 441 5.49 10.15 -8.68
CA VAL A 441 4.33 10.20 -9.58
C VAL A 441 3.60 8.86 -9.62
N ASN A 442 4.33 7.75 -9.69
CA ASN A 442 3.70 6.44 -9.65
C ASN A 442 3.02 6.16 -8.30
N GLN A 443 3.61 6.62 -7.19
CA GLN A 443 2.98 6.50 -5.87
C GLN A 443 1.65 7.27 -5.80
N TYR A 444 1.62 8.51 -6.32
CA TYR A 444 0.37 9.27 -6.48
C TYR A 444 -0.65 8.50 -7.34
N CYS A 445 -0.21 7.93 -8.45
CA CYS A 445 -1.05 7.15 -9.34
C CYS A 445 -1.58 5.83 -8.77
N MET A 446 -0.91 5.24 -7.78
CA MET A 446 -1.43 4.05 -7.10
C MET A 446 -2.69 4.36 -6.27
N GLU A 447 -2.82 5.58 -5.76
CA GLU A 447 -3.94 5.99 -4.90
C GLU A 447 -5.04 6.75 -5.66
N ASN A 448 -4.78 7.21 -6.89
CA ASN A 448 -5.67 8.09 -7.64
C ASN A 448 -6.05 7.48 -9.00
N SER A 449 -7.31 7.06 -9.13
CA SER A 449 -7.87 6.62 -10.42
C SER A 449 -7.79 7.74 -11.46
N ARG A 450 -7.44 7.41 -12.70
CA ARG A 450 -7.26 8.36 -13.81
C ARG A 450 -6.16 9.41 -13.59
N CYS A 451 -5.12 9.10 -12.80
CA CYS A 451 -3.99 10.02 -12.59
C CYS A 451 -3.32 10.47 -13.92
N ALA A 452 -3.26 9.61 -14.93
CA ALA A 452 -2.62 9.88 -16.22
C ALA A 452 -3.34 10.96 -17.05
N GLU A 453 -4.59 11.29 -16.70
CA GLU A 453 -5.37 12.37 -17.34
C GLU A 453 -5.08 13.74 -16.72
N LYS A 454 -4.35 13.81 -15.60
CA LYS A 454 -4.02 15.07 -14.92
C LYS A 454 -2.92 15.82 -15.66
N GLU A 455 -3.13 17.11 -15.93
CA GLU A 455 -2.17 17.97 -16.61
C GLU A 455 -0.80 18.00 -15.90
N SER A 456 -0.78 18.08 -14.57
CA SER A 456 0.45 18.07 -13.78
C SER A 456 1.24 16.76 -13.92
N VAL A 457 0.56 15.62 -13.99
CA VAL A 457 1.18 14.31 -14.27
C VAL A 457 1.71 14.28 -15.70
N GLN A 458 0.92 14.71 -16.69
CA GLN A 458 1.32 14.75 -18.09
C GLN A 458 2.52 15.66 -18.34
N ALA A 459 2.65 16.76 -17.61
CA ALA A 459 3.81 17.64 -17.67
C ALA A 459 5.10 16.93 -17.25
N VAL A 460 5.07 16.17 -16.15
CA VAL A 460 6.22 15.37 -15.69
C VAL A 460 6.55 14.26 -16.70
N VAL A 461 5.54 13.52 -17.15
CA VAL A 461 5.70 12.47 -18.17
C VAL A 461 6.36 13.04 -19.43
N SER A 462 5.85 14.16 -19.94
CA SER A 462 6.37 14.81 -21.15
C SER A 462 7.83 15.24 -20.99
N LYS A 463 8.21 15.82 -19.85
CA LYS A 463 9.61 16.20 -19.56
C LYS A 463 10.55 15.00 -19.54
N LEU A 464 10.14 13.86 -18.98
CA LEU A 464 10.96 12.65 -18.97
C LEU A 464 11.07 12.00 -20.35
N PHE A 465 9.98 11.97 -21.12
CA PHE A 465 10.00 11.47 -22.50
C PHE A 465 10.81 12.36 -23.45
N ALA A 466 10.91 13.67 -23.20
CA ALA A 466 11.77 14.56 -23.98
C ALA A 466 13.26 14.20 -23.90
N LYS A 467 13.68 13.43 -22.89
CA LYS A 467 15.07 12.95 -22.73
C LYS A 467 15.38 11.70 -23.57
N ILE A 468 14.39 11.07 -24.21
CA ILE A 468 14.62 9.94 -25.11
C ILE A 468 14.36 10.34 -26.58
N PRO A 469 15.32 10.10 -27.50
CA PRO A 469 15.08 10.32 -28.91
C PRO A 469 14.12 9.27 -29.48
N SER A 470 13.58 9.55 -30.66
CA SER A 470 12.71 8.60 -31.37
C SER A 470 13.39 7.24 -31.56
N GLY A 471 12.69 6.15 -31.24
CA GLY A 471 13.23 4.79 -31.28
C GLY A 471 14.38 4.52 -30.29
N CYS A 472 14.65 5.43 -29.35
CA CYS A 472 15.79 5.36 -28.43
C CYS A 472 17.15 5.25 -29.15
N LYS A 473 17.29 5.82 -30.34
CA LYS A 473 18.57 5.85 -31.08
C LYS A 473 19.39 7.04 -30.60
N ALA A 474 20.46 6.76 -29.83
CA ALA A 474 21.35 7.80 -29.33
C ALA A 474 22.82 7.36 -29.40
N GLU A 475 23.69 8.34 -29.62
CA GLU A 475 25.14 8.19 -29.45
C GLU A 475 25.49 8.02 -27.97
N LYS A 476 24.89 8.85 -27.10
CA LYS A 476 25.00 8.76 -25.65
C LYS A 476 24.01 7.76 -25.06
N VAL A 477 24.36 6.48 -25.16
CA VAL A 477 23.57 5.35 -24.65
C VAL A 477 23.14 5.55 -23.19
N GLN A 478 24.02 6.13 -22.36
CA GLN A 478 23.79 6.25 -20.94
C GLN A 478 22.69 7.28 -20.56
N GLU A 479 22.63 8.41 -21.26
CA GLU A 479 21.60 9.42 -21.00
C GLU A 479 20.20 8.83 -21.29
N VAL A 480 20.07 8.07 -22.38
CA VAL A 480 18.83 7.37 -22.74
C VAL A 480 18.53 6.24 -21.75
N ALA A 481 19.53 5.48 -21.32
CA ALA A 481 19.35 4.43 -20.31
C ALA A 481 18.81 5.00 -18.99
N ASN A 482 19.38 6.10 -18.50
CA ASN A 482 18.92 6.80 -17.30
C ASN A 482 17.50 7.32 -17.45
N ALA A 483 17.17 7.91 -18.60
CA ALA A 483 15.82 8.37 -18.90
C ALA A 483 14.82 7.21 -18.94
N LEU A 484 15.16 6.07 -19.54
CA LEU A 484 14.31 4.87 -19.58
C LEU A 484 14.06 4.30 -18.18
N LEU A 485 15.06 4.28 -17.30
CA LEU A 485 14.87 3.84 -15.91
C LEU A 485 13.93 4.78 -15.14
N ALA A 486 14.03 6.10 -15.35
CA ALA A 486 13.15 7.10 -14.76
C ALA A 486 11.72 7.01 -15.29
N ILE A 487 11.57 6.84 -16.60
CA ILE A 487 10.28 6.56 -17.26
C ILE A 487 9.67 5.27 -16.68
N GLY A 488 10.49 4.25 -16.45
CA GLY A 488 10.03 3.02 -15.83
C GLY A 488 9.50 3.19 -14.40
N ASN A 489 9.99 4.19 -13.67
CA ASN A 489 9.46 4.51 -12.35
C ASN A 489 8.09 5.19 -12.41
N LEU A 490 7.71 5.87 -13.51
CA LEU A 490 6.39 6.52 -13.69
C LEU A 490 5.22 5.55 -13.68
N GLY A 491 5.43 4.31 -14.15
CA GLY A 491 4.48 3.21 -14.05
C GLY A 491 3.06 3.53 -14.52
N LEU A 492 2.12 3.61 -13.57
CA LEU A 492 0.70 3.83 -13.82
C LEU A 492 0.36 5.19 -14.45
N ALA A 493 1.31 6.14 -14.45
CA ALA A 493 1.16 7.41 -15.15
C ALA A 493 1.30 7.29 -16.68
N LEU A 494 1.82 6.17 -17.19
CA LEU A 494 2.02 5.97 -18.63
C LEU A 494 0.71 5.59 -19.32
N SER A 495 0.29 6.37 -20.32
CA SER A 495 -0.87 6.04 -21.15
C SER A 495 -0.48 5.06 -22.27
N ALA A 496 -1.46 4.62 -23.06
CA ALA A 496 -1.22 3.80 -24.24
C ALA A 496 -0.28 4.47 -25.25
N GLN A 497 -0.28 5.81 -25.34
CA GLN A 497 0.59 6.56 -26.24
C GLN A 497 2.06 6.48 -25.80
N GLU A 498 2.37 6.69 -24.52
CA GLU A 498 3.72 6.54 -23.98
C GLU A 498 4.22 5.10 -24.13
N VAL A 499 3.35 4.12 -23.89
CA VAL A 499 3.70 2.71 -24.08
C VAL A 499 4.02 2.42 -25.54
N ALA A 500 3.27 2.99 -26.50
CA ALA A 500 3.59 2.85 -27.93
C ALA A 500 4.96 3.46 -28.29
N LYS A 501 5.33 4.60 -27.70
CA LYS A 501 6.68 5.17 -27.85
C LYS A 501 7.76 4.23 -27.33
N LEU A 502 7.57 3.65 -26.13
CA LEU A 502 8.50 2.67 -25.56
C LEU A 502 8.63 1.41 -26.44
N LYS A 503 7.54 0.94 -27.07
CA LYS A 503 7.59 -0.19 -28.01
C LYS A 503 8.59 0.05 -29.13
N THR A 504 8.68 1.27 -29.67
CA THR A 504 9.65 1.57 -30.74
C THR A 504 11.10 1.35 -30.32
N CYS A 505 11.41 1.42 -29.02
CA CYS A 505 12.75 1.26 -28.48
C CYS A 505 13.21 -0.19 -28.31
N PHE A 506 12.35 -1.20 -28.50
CA PHE A 506 12.75 -2.62 -28.41
C PHE A 506 12.29 -3.47 -29.59
N MET A 507 11.53 -2.88 -30.51
CA MET A 507 11.03 -3.53 -31.72
C MET A 507 12.00 -3.42 -32.91
N ASP A 508 12.96 -2.50 -32.86
CA ASP A 508 14.04 -2.46 -33.85
C ASP A 508 15.06 -3.57 -33.55
N LYS A 509 15.22 -4.50 -34.50
CA LYS A 509 16.15 -5.64 -34.39
C LYS A 509 17.62 -5.22 -34.31
N ASN A 510 17.94 -4.01 -34.77
CA ASN A 510 19.29 -3.44 -34.73
C ASN A 510 19.52 -2.56 -33.50
N GLN A 511 18.55 -2.45 -32.59
CA GLN A 511 18.69 -1.65 -31.39
C GLN A 511 19.77 -2.23 -30.46
N ARG A 512 20.50 -1.36 -29.78
CA ARG A 512 21.40 -1.77 -28.70
C ARG A 512 20.63 -2.51 -27.62
N GLN A 513 21.12 -3.69 -27.23
CA GLN A 513 20.41 -4.60 -26.35
C GLN A 513 20.17 -4.00 -24.96
N ILE A 514 21.09 -3.17 -24.45
CA ILE A 514 20.89 -2.41 -23.20
C ILE A 514 19.64 -1.53 -23.24
N LEU A 515 19.45 -0.77 -24.33
CA LEU A 515 18.34 0.17 -24.46
C LEU A 515 17.02 -0.57 -24.66
N ALA A 516 17.02 -1.64 -25.44
CA ALA A 516 15.84 -2.52 -25.57
C ALA A 516 15.47 -3.13 -24.21
N THR A 517 16.45 -3.55 -23.41
CA THR A 517 16.24 -4.12 -22.08
C THR A 517 15.64 -3.11 -21.12
N TYR A 518 16.18 -1.89 -21.04
CA TYR A 518 15.63 -0.84 -20.16
C TYR A 518 14.27 -0.32 -20.63
N ALA A 519 14.00 -0.31 -21.94
CA ALA A 519 12.68 0.03 -22.46
C ALA A 519 11.63 -1.05 -22.09
N LEU A 520 12.00 -2.34 -22.12
CA LEU A 520 11.15 -3.43 -21.64
C LEU A 520 10.96 -3.36 -20.11
N ASP A 521 12.02 -3.07 -19.35
CA ASP A 521 11.95 -2.87 -17.91
C ASP A 521 11.07 -1.69 -17.50
N ALA A 522 10.96 -0.66 -18.35
CA ALA A 522 10.10 0.49 -18.11
C ALA A 522 8.59 0.13 -18.05
N LEU A 523 8.22 -1.06 -18.55
CA LEU A 523 6.85 -1.56 -18.52
C LEU A 523 6.48 -2.25 -17.19
N ARG A 524 7.42 -2.38 -16.24
CA ARG A 524 7.26 -3.16 -15.00
C ARG A 524 6.06 -2.77 -14.15
N PHE A 525 5.66 -1.49 -14.14
CA PHE A 525 4.52 -0.98 -13.36
C PHE A 525 3.29 -0.63 -14.21
N VAL A 526 3.40 -0.68 -15.55
CA VAL A 526 2.29 -0.39 -16.47
C VAL A 526 1.19 -1.45 -16.35
N THR A 527 -0.06 -1.04 -16.57
CA THR A 527 -1.23 -1.93 -16.55
C THR A 527 -1.23 -2.91 -17.71
N CYS A 528 -1.83 -4.08 -17.50
CA CYS A 528 -1.89 -5.12 -18.54
C CYS A 528 -2.77 -4.76 -19.74
N SER A 529 -3.76 -3.87 -19.55
CA SER A 529 -4.60 -3.37 -20.65
C SER A 529 -3.78 -2.61 -21.70
N SER A 530 -2.79 -1.83 -21.26
CA SER A 530 -1.92 -1.04 -22.14
C SER A 530 -0.84 -1.88 -22.84
N GLN A 531 -0.65 -3.15 -22.46
CA GLN A 531 0.41 -4.03 -22.97
C GLN A 531 -0.05 -5.11 -23.95
N LYS A 532 -1.34 -5.15 -24.33
CA LYS A 532 -1.92 -6.25 -25.10
C LYS A 532 -1.19 -6.54 -26.44
N ASP A 533 -0.68 -5.51 -27.12
CA ASP A 533 -0.03 -5.71 -28.44
C ASP A 533 1.50 -5.96 -28.35
N ILE A 534 2.06 -6.14 -27.15
CA ILE A 534 3.50 -6.44 -26.99
C ILE A 534 3.81 -7.93 -27.29
N SER A 535 2.76 -8.75 -27.34
CA SER A 535 2.78 -10.22 -27.33
C SER A 535 3.33 -10.92 -28.58
N VAL A 536 3.59 -10.19 -29.68
CA VAL A 536 3.69 -10.80 -31.01
C VAL A 536 5.10 -11.30 -31.34
N ASN A 537 6.16 -10.84 -30.67
CA ASN A 537 7.53 -11.00 -31.19
C ASN A 537 8.52 -11.80 -30.33
N MET A 538 8.14 -12.32 -29.15
CA MET A 538 9.09 -13.09 -28.32
C MET A 538 9.54 -14.42 -28.95
N LEU A 539 8.88 -14.86 -30.02
CA LEU A 539 9.20 -16.07 -30.77
C LEU A 539 9.87 -15.80 -32.12
N ASP A 540 10.00 -14.54 -32.52
CA ASP A 540 10.78 -14.17 -33.69
C ASP A 540 12.27 -14.33 -33.34
N THR A 541 12.88 -15.37 -33.91
CA THR A 541 14.28 -15.77 -33.65
C THR A 541 15.29 -14.77 -34.18
N SER A 542 14.88 -13.80 -34.99
CA SER A 542 15.76 -12.71 -35.43
C SER A 542 16.03 -11.66 -34.34
N TYR A 543 15.25 -11.65 -33.25
CA TYR A 543 15.57 -10.85 -32.09
C TYR A 543 16.63 -11.53 -31.20
N PRO A 544 17.53 -10.77 -30.55
CA PRO A 544 18.44 -11.30 -29.56
C PRO A 544 17.70 -12.02 -28.41
N ALA A 545 18.31 -13.09 -27.88
CA ALA A 545 17.73 -13.87 -26.79
C ALA A 545 17.34 -13.02 -25.57
N LEU A 546 18.17 -12.02 -25.21
CA LEU A 546 17.89 -11.11 -24.10
C LEU A 546 16.61 -10.28 -24.33
N THR A 547 16.42 -9.73 -25.53
CA THR A 547 15.19 -8.98 -25.88
C THR A 547 13.97 -9.88 -25.81
N ARG A 548 14.07 -11.11 -26.33
CA ARG A 548 12.99 -12.10 -26.28
C ARG A 548 12.65 -12.49 -24.83
N ILE A 549 13.65 -12.66 -23.96
CA ILE A 549 13.47 -12.89 -22.52
C ILE A 549 12.77 -11.70 -21.85
N GLY A 550 13.15 -10.47 -22.18
CA GLY A 550 12.49 -9.26 -21.66
C GLY A 550 11.02 -9.17 -22.09
N LEU A 551 10.71 -9.49 -23.36
CA LEU A 551 9.33 -9.59 -23.87
C LEU A 551 8.53 -10.67 -23.13
N PHE A 552 9.14 -11.83 -22.93
CA PHE A 552 8.54 -12.90 -22.13
C PHE A 552 8.23 -12.43 -20.69
N HIS A 553 9.16 -11.75 -20.02
CA HIS A 553 8.93 -11.20 -18.69
C HIS A 553 7.79 -10.18 -18.62
N ALA A 554 7.74 -9.26 -19.60
CA ALA A 554 6.67 -8.27 -19.70
C ALA A 554 5.30 -8.96 -19.87
N ARG A 555 5.22 -9.98 -20.74
CA ARG A 555 3.97 -10.73 -20.96
C ARG A 555 3.57 -11.59 -19.76
N LEU A 556 4.53 -12.28 -19.14
CA LEU A 556 4.32 -13.20 -18.02
C LEU A 556 3.60 -12.51 -16.84
N LYS A 557 3.86 -11.22 -16.62
CA LYS A 557 3.17 -10.39 -15.60
C LYS A 557 1.65 -10.37 -15.78
N CYS A 558 1.17 -10.45 -17.03
CA CYS A 558 -0.23 -10.23 -17.40
C CYS A 558 -1.01 -11.53 -17.65
N LEU A 559 -0.40 -12.69 -17.40
CA LEU A 559 -1.07 -13.97 -17.55
C LEU A 559 -1.98 -14.26 -16.35
N ASN A 560 -3.22 -14.63 -16.66
CA ASN A 560 -4.28 -15.00 -15.72
C ASN A 560 -5.14 -16.10 -16.34
N TYR A 561 -6.18 -16.54 -15.62
CA TYR A 561 -7.03 -17.64 -16.09
C TYR A 561 -7.73 -17.31 -17.42
N ASP A 562 -8.12 -16.05 -17.64
CA ASP A 562 -8.87 -15.62 -18.82
C ASP A 562 -8.05 -15.68 -20.11
N ASN A 563 -6.72 -15.55 -20.03
CA ASN A 563 -5.82 -15.61 -21.17
C ASN A 563 -4.86 -16.82 -21.12
N LYS A 564 -5.28 -17.89 -20.45
CA LYS A 564 -4.48 -19.13 -20.28
C LYS A 564 -4.00 -19.77 -21.59
N ASP A 565 -4.76 -19.62 -22.67
CA ASP A 565 -4.43 -20.21 -23.97
C ASP A 565 -3.14 -19.63 -24.56
N GLU A 566 -2.77 -18.40 -24.19
CA GLU A 566 -1.50 -17.81 -24.60
C GLU A 566 -0.30 -18.51 -23.96
N LEU A 567 -0.41 -18.92 -22.69
CA LEU A 567 0.62 -19.69 -22.01
C LEU A 567 0.76 -21.08 -22.65
N VAL A 568 -0.36 -21.71 -22.94
CA VAL A 568 -0.40 -23.01 -23.64
C VAL A 568 0.35 -22.90 -24.97
N LYS A 569 -0.01 -21.90 -25.80
CA LYS A 569 0.62 -21.66 -27.11
C LYS A 569 2.12 -21.41 -26.97
N LEU A 570 2.54 -20.57 -26.03
CA LEU A 570 3.94 -20.29 -25.75
C LEU A 570 4.72 -21.57 -25.41
N ILE A 571 4.17 -22.42 -24.54
CA ILE A 571 4.84 -23.66 -24.12
C ILE A 571 5.05 -24.62 -25.29
N TYR A 572 4.05 -24.81 -26.15
CA TYR A 572 4.21 -25.65 -27.33
C TYR A 572 5.24 -25.09 -28.30
N GLN A 573 5.29 -23.77 -28.49
CA GLN A 573 6.26 -23.13 -29.37
C GLN A 573 7.69 -23.19 -28.80
N VAL A 574 7.85 -23.12 -27.47
CA VAL A 574 9.16 -23.26 -26.81
C VAL A 574 9.74 -24.67 -26.96
N LYS A 575 8.91 -25.72 -27.17
CA LYS A 575 9.42 -27.07 -27.48
C LYS A 575 10.20 -27.12 -28.78
N GLU A 576 9.69 -26.42 -29.79
CA GLU A 576 10.24 -26.33 -31.14
C GLU A 576 11.30 -25.22 -31.28
N GLU A 577 11.65 -24.55 -30.18
CA GLU A 577 12.60 -23.45 -30.19
C GLU A 577 14.02 -23.93 -30.51
N THR A 578 14.67 -23.21 -31.44
CA THR A 578 16.06 -23.47 -31.85
C THR A 578 17.07 -22.73 -30.99
N ASN A 579 16.70 -21.59 -30.39
CA ASN A 579 17.55 -20.87 -29.45
C ASN A 579 17.49 -21.52 -28.05
N SER A 580 18.50 -22.33 -27.73
CA SER A 580 18.59 -23.02 -26.43
C SER A 580 18.62 -22.07 -25.24
N GLN A 581 19.20 -20.86 -25.37
CA GLN A 581 19.27 -19.88 -24.30
C GLN A 581 17.88 -19.35 -23.92
N PHE A 582 17.08 -18.95 -24.90
CA PHE A 582 15.71 -18.51 -24.67
C PHE A 582 14.84 -19.65 -24.08
N ALA A 583 14.89 -20.83 -24.70
CA ALA A 583 14.05 -21.95 -24.28
C ALA A 583 14.38 -22.42 -22.85
N ASN A 584 15.66 -22.53 -22.51
CA ASN A 584 16.10 -22.90 -21.17
C ASN A 584 15.65 -21.87 -20.13
N PHE A 585 15.77 -20.58 -20.44
CA PHE A 585 15.33 -19.53 -19.53
C PHE A 585 13.82 -19.60 -19.24
N VAL A 586 13.00 -19.71 -20.30
CA VAL A 586 11.53 -19.75 -20.17
C VAL A 586 11.10 -20.95 -19.32
N ILE A 587 11.60 -22.14 -19.63
CA ILE A 587 11.18 -23.36 -18.93
C ILE A 587 11.66 -23.35 -17.49
N ASN A 588 12.90 -22.94 -17.26
CA ASN A 588 13.44 -22.81 -15.91
C ASN A 588 12.64 -21.76 -15.09
N LYS A 589 12.25 -20.63 -15.69
CA LYS A 589 11.41 -19.63 -15.02
C LYS A 589 10.06 -20.21 -14.62
N LEU A 590 9.37 -20.89 -15.53
CA LEU A 590 8.05 -21.47 -15.28
C LEU A 590 8.12 -22.62 -14.28
N TYR A 591 9.17 -23.44 -14.32
CA TYR A 591 9.45 -24.47 -13.32
C TYR A 591 9.61 -23.87 -11.92
N ASN A 592 10.35 -22.77 -11.77
CA ASN A 592 10.49 -22.09 -10.47
C ASN A 592 9.15 -21.55 -9.95
N VAL A 593 8.27 -21.07 -10.84
CA VAL A 593 6.91 -20.64 -10.46
C VAL A 593 6.09 -21.85 -9.99
N LEU A 594 6.19 -23.00 -10.66
CA LEU A 594 5.53 -24.23 -10.24
C LEU A 594 6.00 -24.71 -8.85
N GLN A 595 7.31 -24.66 -8.59
CA GLN A 595 7.87 -25.13 -7.32
C GLN A 595 7.59 -24.18 -6.15
N ASN A 596 7.82 -22.88 -6.35
CA ASN A 596 7.89 -21.92 -5.25
C ASN A 596 6.75 -20.89 -5.25
N GLY A 597 5.90 -20.91 -6.28
CA GLY A 597 4.95 -19.84 -6.58
C GLY A 597 5.62 -18.52 -6.98
N ASP A 598 4.84 -17.58 -7.49
CA ASP A 598 5.23 -16.17 -7.64
C ASP A 598 4.14 -15.28 -7.04
N ALA A 599 4.42 -14.68 -5.88
CA ALA A 599 3.44 -13.85 -5.19
C ALA A 599 3.12 -12.55 -5.94
N LYS A 600 3.95 -12.12 -6.90
CA LYS A 600 3.64 -10.99 -7.79
C LYS A 600 2.78 -11.37 -8.99
N LYS A 601 2.57 -12.68 -9.22
CA LYS A 601 1.82 -13.21 -10.36
C LYS A 601 0.82 -14.28 -9.89
N PRO A 602 -0.14 -13.93 -9.01
CA PRO A 602 -1.12 -14.89 -8.52
C PRO A 602 -1.94 -15.51 -9.66
N GLY A 603 -2.27 -14.75 -10.71
CA GLY A 603 -2.96 -15.25 -11.89
C GLY A 603 -2.19 -16.38 -12.60
N LEU A 604 -0.87 -16.26 -12.75
CA LEU A 604 -0.04 -17.30 -13.34
C LEU A 604 -0.03 -18.57 -12.49
N ASN A 605 0.06 -18.45 -11.16
CA ASN A 605 -0.02 -19.60 -10.26
C ASN A 605 -1.35 -20.35 -10.44
N SER A 606 -2.47 -19.60 -10.54
CA SER A 606 -3.80 -20.17 -10.78
C SER A 606 -3.90 -20.88 -12.13
N VAL A 607 -3.34 -20.30 -13.20
CA VAL A 607 -3.31 -20.92 -14.53
C VAL A 607 -2.54 -22.23 -14.50
N LEU A 608 -1.33 -22.22 -13.95
CA LEU A 608 -0.46 -23.40 -13.89
C LEU A 608 -1.05 -24.52 -13.02
N ALA A 609 -1.77 -24.16 -11.94
CA ALA A 609 -2.49 -25.13 -11.12
C ALA A 609 -3.66 -25.78 -11.87
N ALA A 610 -4.32 -25.04 -12.77
CA ALA A 610 -5.47 -25.51 -13.52
C ALA A 610 -5.12 -26.33 -14.79
N LEU A 611 -3.85 -26.39 -15.20
CA LEU A 611 -3.40 -27.02 -16.45
C LEU A 611 -2.38 -28.15 -16.19
N PRO A 612 -2.82 -29.35 -15.77
CA PRO A 612 -1.91 -30.45 -15.40
C PRO A 612 -1.04 -30.95 -16.56
N ASP A 613 -1.54 -30.95 -17.79
CA ASP A 613 -0.76 -31.39 -18.97
C ASP A 613 0.40 -30.43 -19.27
N ILE A 614 0.15 -29.11 -19.17
CA ILE A 614 1.17 -28.09 -19.34
C ILE A 614 2.23 -28.19 -18.25
N ARG A 615 1.81 -28.45 -17.02
CA ARG A 615 2.72 -28.69 -15.90
C ARG A 615 3.63 -29.88 -16.19
N ASN A 616 3.08 -31.01 -16.66
CA ASN A 616 3.87 -32.19 -17.01
C ASN A 616 4.89 -31.88 -18.12
N ILE A 617 4.48 -31.13 -19.14
CA ILE A 617 5.39 -30.68 -20.21
C ILE A 617 6.56 -29.88 -19.65
N ILE A 618 6.30 -28.92 -18.75
CA ILE A 618 7.34 -28.09 -18.14
C ILE A 618 8.31 -28.97 -17.34
N TYR A 619 7.81 -29.93 -16.55
CA TYR A 619 8.63 -30.87 -15.80
C TYR A 619 9.53 -31.72 -16.72
N THR A 620 8.95 -32.36 -17.73
CA THR A 620 9.69 -33.22 -18.67
C THR A 620 10.77 -32.42 -19.39
N TYR A 621 10.45 -31.22 -19.87
CA TYR A 621 11.41 -30.41 -20.59
C TYR A 621 12.51 -29.85 -19.67
N TYR A 622 12.17 -29.46 -18.44
CA TYR A 622 13.14 -29.04 -17.44
C TYR A 622 14.17 -30.16 -17.18
N MET A 623 13.71 -31.39 -16.98
CA MET A 623 14.60 -32.54 -16.75
C MET A 623 15.41 -32.92 -18.00
N GLY A 624 14.83 -32.79 -19.19
CA GLY A 624 15.45 -33.24 -20.45
C GLY A 624 16.37 -32.23 -21.14
N ARG A 625 16.23 -30.92 -20.89
CA ARG A 625 17.02 -29.84 -21.56
C ARG A 625 17.80 -28.96 -20.59
N MET A 626 18.03 -29.39 -19.34
CA MET A 626 18.79 -28.62 -18.37
C MET A 626 20.23 -28.40 -18.85
N MET A 627 20.55 -27.15 -19.20
CA MET A 627 21.94 -26.76 -19.44
C MET A 627 22.70 -26.61 -18.12
N PRO A 628 24.03 -26.86 -18.11
CA PRO A 628 24.85 -26.52 -16.96
C PRO A 628 24.68 -25.04 -16.57
N VAL A 629 24.69 -24.76 -15.26
CA VAL A 629 24.46 -23.42 -14.68
C VAL A 629 25.33 -22.32 -15.30
N HIS A 630 26.54 -22.68 -15.73
CA HIS A 630 27.52 -21.76 -16.31
C HIS A 630 27.43 -21.63 -17.84
N GLN A 631 26.44 -22.27 -18.48
CA GLN A 631 26.29 -22.30 -19.94
C GLN A 631 24.88 -21.94 -20.41
N GLY A 632 23.89 -22.04 -19.53
CA GLY A 632 22.49 -21.81 -19.86
C GLY A 632 21.90 -20.59 -19.17
N SER A 633 21.17 -19.79 -19.93
CA SER A 633 20.36 -18.69 -19.40
C SER A 633 19.26 -19.27 -18.51
N ALA A 634 19.18 -18.83 -17.27
CA ALA A 634 18.31 -19.42 -16.27
C ALA A 634 17.86 -18.43 -15.20
N CYS A 635 16.82 -18.81 -14.47
CA CYS A 635 16.33 -18.16 -13.28
C CYS A 635 16.58 -19.09 -12.07
N TYR A 636 17.20 -18.61 -11.02
CA TYR A 636 17.30 -19.36 -9.77
C TYR A 636 16.41 -18.67 -8.76
N LYS A 637 15.54 -19.43 -8.09
CA LYS A 637 14.68 -18.89 -7.02
C LYS A 637 14.81 -19.79 -5.80
N ASN A 638 15.35 -19.22 -4.73
CA ASN A 638 15.38 -19.83 -3.42
C ASN A 638 14.38 -19.10 -2.52
N LYS A 639 13.46 -19.86 -1.93
CA LYS A 639 12.44 -19.36 -1.02
C LYS A 639 12.66 -20.00 0.33
N MET A 640 13.07 -19.19 1.31
CA MET A 640 13.24 -19.62 2.70
C MET A 640 12.01 -19.17 3.48
N PHE A 641 11.30 -20.13 4.05
CA PHE A 641 10.09 -19.89 4.82
C PHE A 641 10.41 -19.77 6.31
N SER A 642 9.90 -18.72 6.95
CA SER A 642 9.95 -18.53 8.40
C SER A 642 8.60 -17.98 8.85
N ASN A 643 7.80 -18.81 9.51
CA ASN A 643 6.45 -18.51 10.00
C ASN A 643 5.47 -18.03 8.92
N GLN A 644 5.16 -16.72 8.84
CA GLN A 644 4.24 -16.16 7.83
C GLN A 644 4.98 -15.31 6.79
N VAL A 645 6.31 -15.26 6.86
CA VAL A 645 7.17 -14.51 5.95
C VAL A 645 8.09 -15.47 5.21
N SER A 646 8.18 -15.27 3.91
CA SER A 646 9.20 -15.89 3.08
C SER A 646 10.25 -14.85 2.69
N ARG A 647 11.52 -15.20 2.89
CA ARG A 647 12.63 -14.49 2.27
C ARG A 647 12.91 -15.15 0.93
N VAL A 648 12.92 -14.36 -0.13
CA VAL A 648 13.09 -14.83 -1.49
C VAL A 648 14.36 -14.23 -2.06
N PHE A 649 15.24 -15.10 -2.52
CA PHE A 649 16.42 -14.73 -3.27
C PHE A 649 16.22 -15.24 -4.69
N SER A 650 16.24 -14.35 -5.67
CA SER A 650 16.14 -14.72 -7.07
C SER A 650 17.30 -14.16 -7.89
N THR A 651 17.85 -14.99 -8.76
CA THR A 651 18.94 -14.64 -9.66
C THR A 651 18.50 -14.91 -11.08
N HIS A 652 18.60 -13.93 -11.98
CA HIS A 652 18.46 -14.15 -13.41
C HIS A 652 19.83 -14.05 -14.06
N VAL A 653 20.15 -15.01 -14.92
CA VAL A 653 21.39 -15.03 -15.70
C VAL A 653 20.99 -15.23 -17.15
N VAL A 654 21.45 -14.35 -18.03
CA VAL A 654 21.21 -14.45 -19.48
C VAL A 654 22.54 -14.37 -20.21
N PHE A 655 22.83 -15.41 -20.98
CA PHE A 655 24.01 -15.51 -21.81
C PHE A 655 23.73 -14.97 -23.21
N GLY A 656 24.69 -14.19 -23.72
CA GLY A 656 24.70 -13.77 -25.10
C GLY A 656 25.27 -14.84 -26.02
N THR A 657 25.15 -14.64 -27.32
CA THR A 657 25.68 -15.56 -28.34
C THR A 657 27.18 -15.39 -28.59
N PHE A 658 27.79 -14.31 -28.09
CA PHE A 658 29.14 -13.89 -28.47
C PHE A 658 30.16 -13.96 -27.33
N SER A 659 29.73 -14.05 -26.07
CA SER A 659 30.65 -14.14 -24.93
C SER A 659 30.28 -15.36 -24.07
N PRO A 660 31.29 -16.03 -23.48
CA PRO A 660 31.06 -17.01 -22.42
C PRO A 660 30.64 -16.34 -21.10
N LEU A 661 30.76 -15.02 -20.98
CA LEU A 661 30.21 -14.26 -19.86
C LEU A 661 28.73 -13.93 -20.08
N PRO A 662 27.90 -13.90 -19.02
CA PRO A 662 26.52 -13.46 -19.14
C PRO A 662 26.42 -12.02 -19.63
N SER A 663 25.55 -11.78 -20.61
CA SER A 663 25.20 -10.42 -21.06
C SER A 663 24.33 -9.69 -20.04
N PHE A 664 23.62 -10.44 -19.17
CA PHE A 664 22.82 -9.87 -18.10
C PHE A 664 22.81 -10.78 -16.86
N VAL A 665 22.98 -10.17 -15.70
CA VAL A 665 22.82 -10.81 -14.40
C VAL A 665 21.98 -9.90 -13.52
N SER A 666 20.94 -10.41 -12.87
CA SER A 666 20.24 -9.67 -11.82
C SER A 666 20.05 -10.51 -10.58
N ILE A 667 20.32 -9.94 -9.42
CA ILE A 667 20.05 -10.55 -8.12
C ILE A 667 18.98 -9.70 -7.43
N ASN A 668 17.89 -10.34 -7.04
CA ASN A 668 16.76 -9.72 -6.36
C ASN A 668 16.54 -10.41 -5.01
N MET A 669 16.44 -9.59 -3.96
CA MET A 669 16.07 -9.98 -2.62
C MET A 669 14.69 -9.41 -2.31
N ALA A 670 13.76 -10.28 -1.94
CA ALA A 670 12.39 -9.92 -1.63
C ALA A 670 11.90 -10.53 -0.31
N LYS A 671 10.94 -9.85 0.30
CA LYS A 671 10.15 -10.34 1.43
C LYS A 671 8.72 -10.56 0.92
N GLU A 672 8.24 -11.80 1.02
CA GLU A 672 6.85 -12.15 0.71
C GLU A 672 6.13 -12.51 2.01
N SER A 673 5.04 -11.82 2.35
CA SER A 673 4.10 -12.20 3.41
C SER A 673 2.70 -12.40 2.81
N LEU A 674 1.72 -12.75 3.65
CA LEU A 674 0.31 -12.82 3.24
C LEU A 674 -0.24 -11.47 2.78
N GLU A 675 0.32 -10.37 3.28
CA GLU A 675 -0.19 -9.00 3.08
C GLU A 675 0.60 -8.22 2.05
N GLU A 676 1.91 -8.48 1.95
CA GLU A 676 2.81 -7.66 1.16
C GLU A 676 3.86 -8.49 0.43
N ASN A 677 4.21 -8.02 -0.76
CA ASN A 677 5.39 -8.48 -1.48
C ASN A 677 6.29 -7.27 -1.75
N ILE A 678 7.45 -7.24 -1.10
CA ILE A 678 8.37 -6.12 -1.16
C ILE A 678 9.70 -6.59 -1.75
N ASP A 679 10.09 -5.98 -2.86
CA ASP A 679 11.46 -6.02 -3.36
C ASP A 679 12.35 -5.17 -2.47
N LEU A 680 13.15 -5.79 -1.61
CA LEU A 680 14.06 -5.05 -0.73
C LEU A 680 15.17 -4.38 -1.54
N LEU A 681 15.81 -5.19 -2.39
CA LEU A 681 16.94 -4.78 -3.20
C LEU A 681 17.04 -5.64 -4.45
N GLU A 682 17.22 -5.01 -5.60
CA GLU A 682 17.64 -5.68 -6.83
C GLU A 682 18.87 -4.98 -7.38
N ILE A 683 19.90 -5.76 -7.70
CA ILE A 683 21.10 -5.29 -8.38
C ILE A 683 21.14 -6.03 -9.71
N GLY A 684 21.17 -5.27 -10.80
CA GLY A 684 21.33 -5.83 -12.13
C GLY A 684 22.55 -5.27 -12.82
N MET A 685 23.24 -6.14 -13.54
CA MET A 685 24.43 -5.83 -14.31
C MET A 685 24.18 -6.27 -15.76
N TYR A 686 24.42 -5.34 -16.67
CA TYR A 686 24.39 -5.57 -18.10
C TYR A 686 25.80 -5.42 -18.66
N SER A 687 26.18 -6.30 -19.58
CA SER A 687 27.46 -6.18 -20.29
C SER A 687 27.39 -6.52 -21.78
N GLU A 688 28.03 -5.67 -22.59
CA GLU A 688 28.37 -5.94 -23.99
C GLU A 688 29.89 -6.11 -24.08
N HIS A 689 30.35 -7.37 -24.09
CA HIS A 689 31.74 -7.80 -24.26
C HIS A 689 32.75 -7.20 -23.27
N LEU A 690 33.33 -8.07 -22.43
CA LEU A 690 34.25 -7.68 -21.36
C LEU A 690 35.59 -8.40 -21.53
N PRO A 691 36.42 -8.03 -22.52
CA PRO A 691 37.64 -8.75 -22.85
C PRO A 691 38.65 -8.82 -21.68
N VAL A 692 38.64 -7.81 -20.80
CA VAL A 692 39.46 -7.80 -19.57
C VAL A 692 39.04 -8.93 -18.62
N LEU A 693 37.73 -9.14 -18.44
CA LEU A 693 37.21 -10.19 -17.57
C LEU A 693 37.32 -11.56 -18.24
N GLU A 694 37.13 -11.65 -19.55
CA GLU A 694 37.39 -12.87 -20.32
C GLU A 694 38.85 -13.31 -20.17
N LYS A 695 39.82 -12.37 -20.26
CA LYS A 695 41.23 -12.62 -20.01
C LYS A 695 41.51 -13.00 -18.55
N PHE A 696 40.91 -12.30 -17.58
CA PHE A 696 41.05 -12.59 -16.14
C PHE A 696 40.58 -14.00 -15.78
N PHE A 697 39.43 -14.43 -16.31
CA PHE A 697 38.89 -15.77 -16.07
C PHE A 697 39.51 -16.84 -16.97
N GLY A 698 40.48 -16.50 -17.82
CA GLY A 698 41.14 -17.43 -18.76
C GLY A 698 40.19 -17.96 -19.84
N ILE A 699 39.08 -17.26 -20.11
CA ILE A 699 38.04 -17.70 -21.05
C ILE A 699 38.28 -17.04 -22.41
N SER A 700 39.17 -17.61 -23.22
CA SER A 700 39.40 -17.12 -24.59
C SER A 700 38.55 -17.89 -25.59
N ARG A 701 37.52 -17.24 -26.14
CA ARG A 701 36.97 -17.61 -27.47
C ARG A 701 37.33 -16.50 -28.44
N PRO A 702 38.16 -16.73 -29.46
CA PRO A 702 38.43 -15.71 -30.47
C PRO A 702 37.12 -15.42 -31.23
N LEU A 703 36.55 -14.24 -31.00
CA LEU A 703 35.47 -13.72 -31.83
C LEU A 703 36.04 -13.24 -33.17
N PRO A 704 35.40 -13.59 -34.30
CA PRO A 704 35.68 -12.97 -35.60
C PRO A 704 35.66 -11.44 -35.47
N GLU A 705 36.61 -10.72 -36.07
CA GLU A 705 36.71 -9.25 -35.93
C GLU A 705 35.44 -8.51 -36.35
N ASN A 706 34.73 -9.04 -37.35
CA ASN A 706 33.45 -8.52 -37.83
C ASN A 706 32.26 -8.76 -36.87
N LYS A 707 32.45 -9.51 -35.78
CA LYS A 707 31.45 -9.79 -34.74
C LYS A 707 31.81 -9.23 -33.37
N LYS A 708 32.97 -8.58 -33.21
CA LYS A 708 33.32 -7.87 -31.98
C LYS A 708 32.48 -6.60 -31.87
N PRO A 709 31.79 -6.34 -30.74
CA PRO A 709 31.05 -5.11 -30.56
C PRO A 709 32.02 -3.92 -30.59
N LYS A 710 31.57 -2.81 -31.18
CA LYS A 710 32.39 -1.60 -31.39
C LYS A 710 32.76 -0.88 -30.08
N THR A 711 32.08 -1.17 -28.98
CA THR A 711 32.26 -0.53 -27.66
C THR A 711 32.01 -1.54 -26.55
N ASN A 712 32.88 -1.58 -25.55
CA ASN A 712 32.63 -2.33 -24.31
C ASN A 712 31.66 -1.50 -23.45
N ILE A 713 30.55 -2.09 -23.01
CA ILE A 713 29.58 -1.43 -22.13
C ILE A 713 29.38 -2.26 -20.88
N LEU A 714 29.49 -1.64 -19.72
CA LEU A 714 29.11 -2.20 -18.43
C LEU A 714 28.12 -1.23 -17.76
N SER A 715 26.92 -1.71 -17.47
CA SER A 715 25.89 -0.90 -16.80
C SER A 715 25.36 -1.63 -15.58
N VAL A 716 25.41 -0.97 -14.42
CA VAL A 716 24.90 -1.52 -13.16
C VAL A 716 23.75 -0.66 -12.67
N TYR A 717 22.57 -1.25 -12.55
CA TYR A 717 21.43 -0.58 -11.94
C TYR A 717 21.14 -1.17 -10.55
N VAL A 718 20.56 -0.33 -9.71
CA VAL A 718 20.02 -0.75 -8.41
C VAL A 718 18.56 -0.33 -8.34
N LYS A 719 17.71 -1.27 -7.89
CA LYS A 719 16.31 -0.99 -7.55
C LYS A 719 16.05 -1.29 -6.08
N SER A 720 15.12 -0.53 -5.52
CA SER A 720 14.55 -0.75 -4.19
C SER A 720 13.05 -0.54 -4.28
N ASN A 721 12.26 -1.42 -3.67
CA ASN A 721 10.80 -1.45 -3.78
C ASN A 721 10.28 -1.53 -5.23
N GLY A 722 11.10 -2.08 -6.13
CA GLY A 722 10.88 -2.17 -7.58
C GLY A 722 11.19 -0.89 -8.37
N TYR A 723 11.53 0.22 -7.70
CA TYR A 723 11.93 1.48 -8.33
C TYR A 723 13.43 1.51 -8.55
N ALA A 724 13.88 1.96 -9.72
CA ALA A 724 15.28 2.24 -9.98
C ALA A 724 15.72 3.44 -9.13
N ILE A 725 16.87 3.33 -8.47
CA ILE A 725 17.41 4.36 -7.55
C ILE A 725 18.81 4.83 -7.93
N MET A 726 19.48 4.07 -8.80
CA MET A 726 20.82 4.36 -9.27
C MET A 726 21.06 3.63 -10.58
N ASN A 727 21.84 4.25 -11.44
CA ASN A 727 22.48 3.59 -12.58
C ASN A 727 23.94 4.05 -12.63
N ALA A 728 24.86 3.13 -12.30
CA ALA A 728 26.30 3.35 -12.41
C ALA A 728 26.78 2.67 -13.68
N ALA A 729 27.08 3.46 -14.71
CA ALA A 729 27.57 2.93 -16.00
C ALA A 729 29.00 3.32 -16.33
N GLU A 730 29.73 3.90 -15.39
CA GLU A 730 31.18 4.00 -15.47
C GLU A 730 31.74 3.54 -14.14
N ILE A 731 31.96 2.23 -14.02
CA ILE A 731 33.16 1.83 -13.31
C ILE A 731 34.15 1.57 -14.42
N ASP A 732 35.14 2.45 -14.51
CA ASP A 732 36.28 2.27 -15.39
C ASP A 732 36.79 0.84 -15.16
N ILE A 733 36.64 -0.03 -16.16
CA ILE A 733 36.88 -1.48 -16.03
C ILE A 733 38.36 -1.75 -15.69
N VAL A 734 39.22 -0.73 -15.80
CA VAL A 734 40.60 -0.73 -15.33
C VAL A 734 40.69 -0.71 -13.79
N GLU A 735 39.79 -0.01 -13.09
CA GLU A 735 39.80 0.08 -11.61
C GLU A 735 38.88 -0.92 -10.91
N LEU A 736 37.83 -1.42 -11.58
CA LEU A 736 36.87 -2.34 -10.95
C LEU A 736 37.51 -3.63 -10.42
N PRO A 737 38.36 -4.35 -11.20
CA PRO A 737 39.03 -5.55 -10.71
C PRO A 737 39.94 -5.20 -9.53
N VAL A 738 40.68 -4.09 -9.58
CA VAL A 738 41.61 -3.65 -8.53
C VAL A 738 40.87 -3.28 -7.24
N ARG A 739 39.77 -2.54 -7.33
CA ARG A 739 38.96 -2.16 -6.16
C ARG A 739 38.22 -3.36 -5.56
N ILE A 740 37.65 -4.25 -6.39
CA ILE A 740 37.02 -5.50 -5.92
C ILE A 740 38.08 -6.44 -5.34
N LEU A 741 39.23 -6.61 -5.98
CA LEU A 741 40.38 -7.38 -5.48
C LEU A 741 40.85 -6.83 -4.14
N ASN A 742 41.06 -5.52 -4.00
CA ASN A 742 41.50 -4.89 -2.76
C ASN A 742 40.46 -5.03 -1.64
N ARG A 743 39.16 -4.97 -1.97
CA ARG A 743 38.08 -5.13 -0.98
C ARG A 743 37.85 -6.59 -0.59
N LEU A 744 38.01 -7.54 -1.52
CA LEU A 744 38.04 -8.97 -1.24
C LEU A 744 39.29 -9.36 -0.45
N LYS A 745 40.44 -8.72 -0.69
CA LYS A 745 41.65 -8.84 0.13
C LYS A 745 41.40 -8.33 1.55
N GLN A 746 40.86 -7.13 1.71
CA GLN A 746 40.47 -6.59 3.03
C GLN A 746 39.44 -7.46 3.76
N LEU A 747 38.47 -8.04 3.04
CA LEU A 747 37.49 -8.96 3.63
C LEU A 747 38.11 -10.31 4.00
N LYS A 748 39.07 -10.80 3.22
CA LYS A 748 39.87 -11.99 3.53
C LYS A 748 40.74 -11.75 4.77
N ASP A 749 41.43 -10.62 4.83
CA ASP A 749 42.30 -10.26 5.95
C ASP A 749 41.49 -10.04 7.24
N ARG A 750 40.27 -9.49 7.15
CA ARG A 750 39.31 -9.39 8.27
C ARG A 750 38.65 -10.72 8.65
N ALA A 751 38.48 -11.64 7.71
CA ALA A 751 37.93 -12.97 8.00
C ALA A 751 38.95 -13.87 8.72
N VAL A 752 40.25 -13.58 8.63
CA VAL A 752 41.31 -14.26 9.37
C VAL A 752 41.35 -13.83 10.86
N GLU A 753 40.73 -12.71 11.24
CA GLU A 753 40.64 -12.24 12.63
C GLU A 753 39.47 -12.84 13.43
N TYR A 754 38.48 -13.47 12.78
CA TYR A 754 37.37 -14.14 13.48
C TYR A 754 37.55 -15.65 13.45
N GLN A 755 37.90 -16.23 14.61
CA GLN A 755 37.90 -17.68 14.78
C GLN A 755 36.54 -18.30 14.44
N PRO A 756 36.51 -19.50 13.84
CA PRO A 756 35.28 -20.15 13.43
C PRO A 756 34.53 -20.68 14.66
N TYR A 757 33.38 -20.09 14.97
CA TYR A 757 32.37 -20.78 15.75
C TYR A 757 31.82 -21.93 14.89
N HIS A 758 32.09 -23.16 15.32
CA HIS A 758 31.49 -24.37 14.77
C HIS A 758 29.97 -24.33 14.95
N ILE A 759 29.24 -23.96 13.90
CA ILE A 759 27.80 -24.21 13.79
C ILE A 759 27.66 -25.57 13.09
N HIS A 760 27.27 -26.59 13.86
CA HIS A 760 26.84 -27.87 13.32
C HIS A 760 25.56 -27.67 12.50
N VAL A 761 25.66 -27.84 11.18
CA VAL A 761 24.49 -27.96 10.29
C VAL A 761 24.16 -29.45 10.17
N PRO A 762 22.95 -29.91 10.53
CA PRO A 762 22.54 -31.29 10.28
C PRO A 762 22.32 -31.47 8.77
N THR A 763 23.07 -32.37 8.16
CA THR A 763 22.86 -32.84 6.79
C THR A 763 21.63 -33.74 6.73
N VAL A 764 20.60 -33.34 5.99
CA VAL A 764 19.54 -34.25 5.54
C VAL A 764 19.21 -33.94 4.07
N GLY A 765 19.46 -34.91 3.18
CA GLY A 765 18.80 -34.98 1.86
C GLY A 765 19.60 -34.57 0.62
N GLY A 766 20.69 -35.28 0.33
CA GLY A 766 21.31 -35.54 -0.99
C GLY A 766 21.09 -34.58 -2.16
N PHE A 767 22.04 -33.66 -2.38
CA PHE A 767 22.66 -33.34 -3.67
C PHE A 767 24.00 -32.64 -3.38
N GLY A 768 25.11 -33.35 -3.53
CA GLY A 768 26.45 -32.79 -3.37
C GLY A 768 26.77 -31.80 -4.49
N LEU A 769 26.80 -30.51 -4.18
CA LEU A 769 27.44 -29.51 -5.04
C LEU A 769 28.95 -29.64 -4.86
N ASP A 770 29.63 -30.07 -5.92
CA ASP A 770 31.08 -30.25 -5.99
C ASP A 770 31.78 -28.91 -5.69
N TYR A 771 32.46 -28.82 -4.54
CA TYR A 771 33.22 -27.67 -4.03
C TYR A 771 34.49 -27.36 -4.86
N LYS A 772 34.53 -27.76 -6.15
CA LYS A 772 35.71 -27.66 -7.02
C LYS A 772 35.84 -26.33 -7.77
N CYS A 773 34.81 -25.47 -7.76
CA CYS A 773 34.90 -24.17 -8.43
C CYS A 773 35.72 -23.13 -7.62
N SER A 774 35.73 -23.24 -6.29
CA SER A 774 36.50 -22.33 -5.41
C SER A 774 37.99 -22.66 -5.38
N THR A 775 38.35 -23.95 -5.42
CA THR A 775 39.74 -24.41 -5.41
C THR A 775 40.47 -24.18 -6.73
N ARG A 776 39.77 -24.20 -7.88
CA ARG A 776 40.38 -23.86 -9.19
C ARG A 776 40.66 -22.38 -9.36
N LEU A 777 39.86 -21.51 -8.74
CA LEU A 777 40.11 -20.07 -8.67
C LEU A 777 41.32 -19.79 -7.76
N LEU A 778 41.44 -20.48 -6.62
CA LEU A 778 42.59 -20.34 -5.71
C LEU A 778 43.89 -20.95 -6.27
N SER A 779 43.85 -22.06 -7.01
CA SER A 779 45.05 -22.66 -7.61
C SER A 779 45.66 -21.82 -8.73
N ASN A 780 44.84 -21.03 -9.43
CA ASN A 780 45.33 -20.06 -10.42
C ASN A 780 45.90 -18.78 -9.77
N PHE A 781 45.69 -18.58 -8.46
CA PHE A 781 46.24 -17.46 -7.70
C PHE A 781 47.67 -17.72 -7.19
N GLU A 782 48.08 -18.97 -7.00
CA GLU A 782 49.44 -19.31 -6.54
C GLU A 782 50.48 -19.32 -7.67
N ASN A 783 50.07 -19.56 -8.91
CA ASN A 783 50.97 -19.62 -10.08
C ASN A 783 51.29 -18.25 -10.72
N LEU A 784 50.99 -17.14 -10.03
CA LEU A 784 51.23 -15.76 -10.49
C LEU A 784 52.00 -14.89 -9.48
N GLN A 785 52.67 -15.51 -8.50
CA GLN A 785 53.92 -14.96 -7.96
C GLN A 785 55.06 -15.23 -8.94
#